data_AF-A0A2R6L9X3-F1
#
_entry.id   AF-A0A2R6L9X3-F1
#
_cell.length_a   1.000
_cell.length_b   1.000
_cell.length_c   1.000
_cell.angle_alpha   90.00
_cell.angle_beta   90.00
_cell.angle_gamma   90.00
#
_symmetry.space_group_name_H-M   'P 1'
#
loop_
_entity.id
_entity.type
_entity.pdbx_description
1 polymer ?
#
loop_
_entity_poly.entity_id
_entity_poly.type
_entity_poly.pdbx_seq_one_letter_code
_entity_poly.pdbx_strand_id
1 'polypeptide(L)'
;MSTRTAALDAVIFGVDIQSGDVRGDSPSYALVVFDGEEIERDVVSYRKLRRRIDEEEPALLATDNMYELAEDKDALIHFLGSLPAGTRLVQVTGAEQPEPLSRVASRHGVPYGKDPMQEAEAAARLAAANVGHEVTAFTDTTEVKVARGRSTGGGGGWSEDRYTRRIHGSVKRRTREVESELDDAGLEYERDVTEKYGGFSNAIFTVEARPEEIPVSAGRSGDVRVEIERKRRDGIEFRPLAKRREHVIVGIDPGTTTAVAVLGLEGEVLDVLSTRTADTAAVIEWIVERGRPLLVAADVTPMPGTVEKIRRSFDAAGWTPDRDLPVDVKKHRTREVGYDNDHERDAIAAALGAYDAHVDQFERVAAKVPPRQELGTVLSRVIADEESVEAVLEDLQDDDADDEEEHEHVERELTAEERRIKQLDGQVERLQDHVETLEETIEAKDDRIDDLEDELSNARREERREARERREVTRLERENDRLERELESERETVEELEGKLDRLKALWKLDHSNFADVAEKKAGLVPVKVIEQFTTDDIEAAHERFGLAEDDVILLRDASGAGRSTAERLADVNPKVVLRNGQLSGMADRVLFEREIPVAPADLVTVQEVDELAVARESEIEDAIADWEERAAERERQQSAEMVDRLISEHRADRSEPS
;
A
#
# COMPACT_ATOMS: atom_id res chain seq x y z
N MET A 1 3.45 -38.85 17.24
CA MET A 1 4.26 -39.34 16.10
C MET A 1 5.52 -38.50 16.06
N SER A 2 6.69 -39.12 15.90
CA SER A 2 7.98 -38.44 15.99
C SER A 2 8.17 -37.47 14.82
N THR A 3 8.45 -36.20 15.11
CA THR A 3 8.81 -35.15 14.12
C THR A 3 10.01 -35.54 13.25
N ARG A 4 10.81 -36.52 13.67
CA ARG A 4 11.90 -37.09 12.88
C ARG A 4 11.43 -37.83 11.62
N THR A 5 10.21 -38.36 11.60
CA THR A 5 9.73 -39.19 10.47
C THR A 5 9.08 -38.35 9.36
N ALA A 6 8.57 -37.16 9.66
CA ALA A 6 7.97 -36.27 8.65
C ALA A 6 9.01 -35.53 7.79
N ALA A 7 10.24 -35.34 8.30
CA ALA A 7 11.31 -34.62 7.60
C ALA A 7 12.02 -35.45 6.52
N LEU A 8 11.78 -36.77 6.45
CA LEU A 8 12.44 -37.66 5.49
C LEU A 8 11.72 -37.80 4.15
N ASP A 9 10.47 -37.31 4.02
CA ASP A 9 9.68 -37.37 2.77
C ASP A 9 9.24 -35.96 2.29
N ALA A 10 9.78 -34.89 2.87
CA ALA A 10 9.33 -33.52 2.61
C ALA A 10 10.30 -32.81 1.65
N VAL A 11 9.76 -32.24 0.57
CA VAL A 11 10.52 -31.46 -0.41
C VAL A 11 10.98 -30.15 0.20
N ILE A 12 12.27 -29.85 0.08
CA ILE A 12 12.92 -28.65 0.60
C ILE A 12 13.57 -27.90 -0.55
N PHE A 13 13.30 -26.60 -0.62
CA PHE A 13 13.94 -25.72 -1.59
C PHE A 13 15.08 -24.96 -0.90
N GLY A 14 16.29 -25.01 -1.45
CA GLY A 14 17.37 -24.10 -1.12
C GLY A 14 17.47 -23.01 -2.17
N VAL A 15 17.59 -21.76 -1.74
CA VAL A 15 17.63 -20.60 -2.63
C VAL A 15 18.74 -19.64 -2.23
N ASP A 16 19.44 -19.14 -3.25
CA ASP A 16 20.41 -18.05 -3.15
C ASP A 16 20.33 -17.16 -4.41
N ILE A 17 20.81 -15.92 -4.34
CA ILE A 17 20.90 -15.00 -5.49
C ILE A 17 22.03 -15.45 -6.42
N GLN A 18 21.66 -15.91 -7.61
CA GLN A 18 22.62 -16.28 -8.64
C GLN A 18 23.24 -15.04 -9.32
N SER A 19 22.40 -14.05 -9.64
CA SER A 19 22.83 -12.78 -10.22
C SER A 19 21.71 -11.74 -10.19
N GLY A 20 22.09 -10.47 -10.17
CA GLY A 20 21.18 -9.34 -9.97
C GLY A 20 21.15 -8.90 -8.51
N ASP A 21 20.33 -7.90 -8.22
CA ASP A 21 20.05 -7.42 -6.87
C ASP A 21 18.53 -7.30 -6.77
N VAL A 22 17.95 -7.82 -5.69
CA VAL A 22 16.52 -7.73 -5.41
C VAL A 22 16.06 -6.27 -5.53
N ARG A 23 16.91 -5.29 -5.15
CA ARG A 23 16.62 -3.85 -5.15
C ARG A 23 16.80 -3.14 -6.50
N GLY A 24 17.23 -3.83 -7.55
CA GLY A 24 17.68 -3.19 -8.80
C GLY A 24 17.25 -3.92 -10.08
N ASP A 25 18.04 -4.91 -10.49
CA ASP A 25 17.87 -5.64 -11.75
C ASP A 25 17.20 -7.00 -11.51
N SER A 26 16.27 -7.38 -12.39
CA SER A 26 15.49 -8.64 -12.35
C SER A 26 16.31 -9.84 -11.83
N PRO A 27 16.20 -10.19 -10.53
CA PRO A 27 17.09 -11.16 -9.93
C PRO A 27 16.83 -12.56 -10.48
N SER A 28 17.93 -13.28 -10.66
CA SER A 28 17.93 -14.71 -10.91
C SER A 28 18.42 -15.43 -9.67
N TYR A 29 17.79 -16.56 -9.39
CA TYR A 29 18.00 -17.34 -8.18
C TYR A 29 18.58 -18.69 -8.56
N ALA A 30 19.58 -19.13 -7.79
CA ALA A 30 19.97 -20.52 -7.74
C ALA A 30 18.90 -21.24 -6.92
N LEU A 31 18.22 -22.21 -7.52
CA LEU A 31 17.23 -23.04 -6.86
C LEU A 31 17.75 -24.48 -6.80
N VAL A 32 17.77 -25.01 -5.59
CA VAL A 32 18.06 -26.41 -5.32
C VAL A 32 16.81 -27.06 -4.73
N VAL A 33 16.33 -28.14 -5.34
CA VAL A 33 15.23 -28.94 -4.80
C VAL A 33 15.84 -30.21 -4.21
N PHE A 34 15.57 -30.45 -2.93
CA PHE A 34 16.07 -31.58 -2.17
C PHE A 34 14.92 -32.33 -1.51
N ASP A 35 14.79 -33.62 -1.77
CA ASP A 35 13.73 -34.49 -1.21
C ASP A 35 14.25 -35.47 -0.14
N GLY A 36 15.53 -35.37 0.22
CA GLY A 36 16.22 -36.27 1.13
C GLY A 36 17.24 -37.18 0.45
N GLU A 37 17.06 -37.50 -0.83
CA GLU A 37 17.92 -38.41 -1.60
C GLU A 37 18.43 -37.77 -2.90
N GLU A 38 17.55 -37.15 -3.67
CA GLU A 38 17.83 -36.52 -4.96
C GLU A 38 18.01 -35.00 -4.85
N ILE A 39 18.81 -34.44 -5.77
CA ILE A 39 19.08 -33.00 -5.85
C ILE A 39 18.88 -32.52 -7.28
N GLU A 40 17.84 -31.71 -7.49
CA GLU A 40 17.65 -30.94 -8.72
C GLU A 40 18.24 -29.54 -8.54
N ARG A 41 18.90 -29.02 -9.58
CA ARG A 41 19.53 -27.70 -9.60
C ARG A 41 19.02 -26.92 -10.82
N ASP A 42 18.51 -25.71 -10.62
CA ASP A 42 17.99 -24.86 -11.69
C ASP A 42 18.32 -23.39 -11.40
N VAL A 43 18.48 -22.58 -12.45
CA VAL A 43 18.59 -21.13 -12.33
C VAL A 43 17.27 -20.52 -12.79
N VAL A 44 16.58 -19.84 -11.89
CA VAL A 44 15.20 -19.41 -12.09
C VAL A 44 15.05 -17.90 -11.89
N SER A 45 14.17 -17.25 -12.64
CA SER A 45 13.76 -15.88 -12.32
C SER A 45 12.84 -15.88 -11.10
N TYR A 46 12.68 -14.73 -10.44
CA TYR A 46 11.74 -14.57 -9.33
C TYR A 46 10.34 -15.13 -9.66
N ARG A 47 9.81 -14.81 -10.84
CA ARG A 47 8.49 -15.30 -11.29
C ARG A 47 8.45 -16.83 -11.43
N LYS A 48 9.53 -17.46 -11.92
CA LYS A 48 9.62 -18.92 -12.06
C LYS A 48 9.79 -19.59 -10.69
N LEU A 49 10.58 -18.99 -9.78
CA LEU A 49 10.70 -19.44 -8.39
C LEU A 49 9.34 -19.46 -7.70
N ARG A 50 8.62 -18.33 -7.72
CA ARG A 50 7.25 -18.21 -7.18
C ARG A 50 6.32 -19.28 -7.72
N ARG A 51 6.32 -19.49 -9.04
CA ARG A 51 5.49 -20.52 -9.67
C ARG A 51 5.86 -21.93 -9.19
N ARG A 52 7.15 -22.26 -9.06
CA ARG A 52 7.56 -23.57 -8.55
C ARG A 52 7.18 -23.78 -7.08
N ILE A 53 7.31 -22.75 -6.25
CA ILE A 53 6.84 -22.80 -4.85
C ILE A 53 5.34 -23.09 -4.81
N ASP A 54 4.54 -22.41 -5.63
CA ASP A 54 3.08 -22.60 -5.68
C ASP A 54 2.67 -23.95 -6.30
N GLU A 55 3.48 -24.52 -7.20
CA GLU A 55 3.20 -25.80 -7.88
C GLU A 55 3.63 -27.03 -7.05
N GLU A 56 4.78 -26.95 -6.38
CA GLU A 56 5.41 -28.06 -5.66
C GLU A 56 5.18 -27.99 -4.14
N GLU A 57 4.75 -26.84 -3.61
CA GLU A 57 4.44 -26.59 -2.19
C GLU A 57 5.51 -27.17 -1.23
N PRO A 58 6.79 -26.74 -1.34
CA PRO A 58 7.85 -27.30 -0.52
C PRO A 58 7.57 -27.05 0.97
N ALA A 59 7.91 -28.02 1.82
CA ALA A 59 7.70 -27.88 3.24
C ALA A 59 8.56 -26.76 3.84
N LEU A 60 9.81 -26.65 3.36
CA LEU A 60 10.76 -25.61 3.76
C LEU A 60 11.34 -24.91 2.53
N LEU A 61 11.44 -23.60 2.61
CA LEU A 61 12.20 -22.74 1.70
C LEU A 61 13.38 -22.18 2.49
N ALA A 62 14.59 -22.67 2.23
CA ALA A 62 15.81 -22.36 2.95
C ALA A 62 16.67 -21.35 2.19
N THR A 63 17.19 -20.37 2.91
CA THR A 63 18.18 -19.38 2.43
C THR A 63 19.15 -19.08 3.56
N ASP A 64 20.32 -18.54 3.24
CA ASP A 64 21.27 -18.03 4.21
C ASP A 64 20.91 -16.59 4.67
N ASN A 65 20.14 -15.84 3.87
CA ASN A 65 19.65 -14.52 4.22
C ASN A 65 18.24 -14.25 3.65
N MET A 66 17.26 -14.03 4.52
CA MET A 66 15.88 -13.76 4.12
C MET A 66 15.70 -12.56 3.16
N TYR A 67 16.61 -11.57 3.21
CA TYR A 67 16.57 -10.39 2.34
C TYR A 67 17.05 -10.68 0.90
N GLU A 68 17.45 -11.90 0.62
CA GLU A 68 17.65 -12.34 -0.76
C GLU A 68 16.35 -12.54 -1.52
N LEU A 69 15.26 -12.82 -0.81
CA LEU A 69 13.94 -13.03 -1.39
C LEU A 69 13.07 -11.77 -1.31
N ALA A 70 13.51 -10.75 -0.59
CA ALA A 70 12.77 -9.52 -0.34
C ALA A 70 13.68 -8.31 -0.10
N GLU A 71 13.34 -7.18 -0.73
CA GLU A 71 14.15 -5.96 -0.71
C GLU A 71 14.23 -5.28 0.66
N ASP A 72 13.15 -5.40 1.44
CA ASP A 72 12.95 -4.79 2.74
C ASP A 72 11.96 -5.59 3.60
N LYS A 73 11.69 -5.09 4.81
CA LYS A 73 10.79 -5.73 5.78
C LYS A 73 9.35 -5.87 5.25
N ASP A 74 8.81 -4.87 4.55
CA ASP A 74 7.44 -4.90 4.05
C ASP A 74 7.30 -5.89 2.88
N ALA A 75 8.28 -5.90 1.98
CA ALA A 75 8.39 -6.88 0.91
C ALA A 75 8.50 -8.30 1.45
N LEU A 76 9.24 -8.50 2.56
CA LEU A 76 9.38 -9.80 3.20
C LEU A 76 8.07 -10.26 3.83
N ILE A 77 7.35 -9.39 4.53
CA ILE A 77 6.02 -9.70 5.08
C ILE A 77 5.06 -10.09 3.95
N HIS A 78 5.10 -9.38 2.82
CA HIS A 78 4.29 -9.71 1.65
C HIS A 78 4.68 -11.06 1.03
N PHE A 79 5.99 -11.33 0.93
CA PHE A 79 6.51 -12.61 0.45
C PHE A 79 6.06 -13.77 1.33
N LEU A 80 6.24 -13.67 2.65
CA LEU A 80 5.79 -14.66 3.63
C LEU A 80 4.27 -14.90 3.56
N GLY A 81 3.49 -13.82 3.43
CA GLY A 81 2.03 -13.92 3.32
C GLY A 81 1.51 -14.54 2.02
N SER A 82 2.38 -14.69 1.02
CA SER A 82 2.03 -15.26 -0.28
C SER A 82 2.63 -16.65 -0.49
N LEU A 83 3.36 -17.20 0.47
CA LEU A 83 3.77 -18.60 0.44
C LEU A 83 2.55 -19.53 0.65
N PRO A 84 2.56 -20.75 0.10
CA PRO A 84 1.56 -21.77 0.42
C PRO A 84 1.45 -21.99 1.93
N ALA A 85 0.27 -22.36 2.42
CA ALA A 85 -0.03 -22.39 3.86
C ALA A 85 0.97 -23.24 4.67
N GLY A 86 1.37 -24.39 4.12
CA GLY A 86 2.34 -25.31 4.73
C GLY A 86 3.83 -25.03 4.43
N THR A 87 4.14 -24.06 3.57
CA THR A 87 5.53 -23.70 3.23
C THR A 87 6.08 -22.70 4.23
N ARG A 88 7.23 -23.03 4.83
CA ARG A 88 7.91 -22.17 5.81
C ARG A 88 9.23 -21.65 5.28
N LEU A 89 9.46 -20.34 5.37
CA LEU A 89 10.75 -19.73 5.07
C LEU A 89 11.72 -19.98 6.22
N VAL A 90 12.94 -20.41 5.93
CA VAL A 90 13.98 -20.77 6.90
C VAL A 90 15.25 -20.01 6.59
N GLN A 91 15.78 -19.32 7.59
CA GLN A 91 17.15 -18.81 7.56
C GLN A 91 18.09 -19.77 8.29
N VAL A 92 19.02 -20.38 7.56
CA VAL A 92 19.90 -21.44 8.10
C VAL A 92 21.09 -20.90 8.89
N THR A 93 21.42 -19.63 8.73
CA THR A 93 22.59 -18.96 9.31
C THR A 93 22.40 -18.42 10.71
N GLY A 94 21.16 -18.40 11.22
CA GLY A 94 20.82 -17.83 12.53
C GLY A 94 19.59 -16.95 12.49
N ALA A 95 19.31 -16.27 13.61
CA ALA A 95 18.21 -15.35 13.75
C ALA A 95 18.61 -13.92 13.31
N GLU A 96 18.58 -12.94 14.21
CA GLU A 96 18.87 -11.53 13.91
C GLU A 96 20.35 -11.26 13.58
N GLN A 97 21.26 -12.09 14.08
CA GLN A 97 22.70 -12.01 13.82
C GLN A 97 23.15 -13.27 13.08
N PRO A 98 22.96 -13.35 11.75
CA PRO A 98 23.33 -14.52 10.98
C PRO A 98 24.85 -14.70 10.95
N GLU A 99 25.29 -15.94 11.15
CA GLU A 99 26.68 -16.34 10.98
C GLU A 99 26.98 -16.67 9.51
N PRO A 100 28.25 -16.64 9.07
CA PRO A 100 28.60 -17.04 7.71
C PRO A 100 28.17 -18.48 7.42
N LEU A 101 27.45 -18.70 6.31
CA LEU A 101 26.97 -20.02 5.88
C LEU A 101 28.07 -21.08 5.87
N SER A 102 29.27 -20.69 5.41
CA SER A 102 30.47 -21.56 5.42
C SER A 102 30.78 -22.19 6.79
N ARG A 103 30.56 -21.45 7.89
CA ARG A 103 30.81 -21.93 9.25
C ARG A 103 29.73 -22.91 9.69
N VAL A 104 28.46 -22.56 9.44
CA VAL A 104 27.32 -23.41 9.76
C VAL A 104 27.40 -24.72 8.98
N ALA A 105 27.65 -24.66 7.67
CA ALA A 105 27.81 -25.84 6.83
C ALA A 105 28.96 -26.74 7.31
N SER A 106 30.12 -26.16 7.66
CA SER A 106 31.24 -26.93 8.19
C SER A 106 30.92 -27.61 9.53
N ARG A 107 30.13 -26.98 10.40
CA ARG A 107 29.72 -27.54 11.70
C ARG A 107 28.85 -28.78 11.53
N HIS A 108 27.96 -28.76 10.53
CA HIS A 108 27.02 -29.84 10.26
C HIS A 108 27.51 -30.85 9.21
N GLY A 109 28.79 -30.78 8.82
CA GLY A 109 29.37 -31.69 7.82
C GLY A 109 28.74 -31.55 6.43
N VAL A 110 28.12 -30.41 6.14
CA VAL A 110 27.46 -30.11 4.86
C VAL A 110 28.51 -29.58 3.87
N PRO A 111 28.59 -30.14 2.65
CA PRO A 111 29.47 -29.60 1.61
C PRO A 111 29.15 -28.14 1.31
N TYR A 112 30.19 -27.30 1.24
CA TYR A 112 30.04 -25.87 0.98
C TYR A 112 31.05 -25.39 -0.06
N GLY A 113 30.61 -24.44 -0.89
CA GLY A 113 31.49 -23.58 -1.66
C GLY A 113 30.78 -22.28 -2.03
N LYS A 114 31.55 -21.30 -2.49
CA LYS A 114 31.09 -19.90 -2.69
C LYS A 114 30.27 -19.67 -3.97
N ASP A 115 29.98 -20.73 -4.71
CA ASP A 115 29.13 -20.62 -5.89
C ASP A 115 27.67 -20.61 -5.44
N PRO A 116 26.81 -19.72 -5.95
CA PRO A 116 25.44 -19.59 -5.45
C PRO A 116 24.63 -20.89 -5.44
N MET A 117 24.89 -21.78 -6.42
CA MET A 117 24.25 -23.09 -6.46
C MET A 117 24.69 -24.01 -5.31
N GLN A 118 25.94 -23.89 -4.86
CA GLN A 118 26.48 -24.62 -3.73
C GLN A 118 26.00 -24.03 -2.41
N GLU A 119 25.79 -22.72 -2.32
CA GLU A 119 25.22 -22.05 -1.15
C GLU A 119 23.74 -22.42 -0.98
N ALA A 120 22.96 -22.39 -2.07
CA ALA A 120 21.59 -22.90 -2.10
C ALA A 120 21.50 -24.39 -1.71
N GLU A 121 22.41 -25.25 -2.21
CA GLU A 121 22.44 -26.67 -1.81
C GLU A 121 22.78 -26.84 -0.32
N ALA A 122 23.74 -26.07 0.19
CA ALA A 122 24.10 -26.11 1.61
C ALA A 122 22.91 -25.67 2.48
N ALA A 123 22.18 -24.63 2.09
CA ALA A 123 20.99 -24.18 2.79
C ALA A 123 19.88 -25.25 2.81
N ALA A 124 19.59 -25.90 1.67
CA ALA A 124 18.61 -26.99 1.61
C ALA A 124 18.98 -28.14 2.55
N ARG A 125 20.24 -28.59 2.53
CA ARG A 125 20.73 -29.68 3.38
C ARG A 125 20.72 -29.33 4.87
N LEU A 126 21.06 -28.09 5.22
CA LEU A 126 21.02 -27.60 6.60
C LEU A 126 19.57 -27.57 7.13
N ALA A 127 18.63 -27.03 6.35
CA ALA A 127 17.22 -27.03 6.72
C ALA A 127 16.66 -28.45 6.85
N ALA A 128 17.07 -29.39 5.98
CA ALA A 128 16.73 -30.80 6.11
C ALA A 128 17.25 -31.45 7.40
N ALA A 129 18.40 -30.98 7.89
CA ALA A 129 18.95 -31.37 9.19
C ALA A 129 18.30 -30.65 10.39
N ASN A 130 17.18 -29.92 10.18
CA ASN A 130 16.53 -29.05 11.16
C ASN A 130 17.43 -27.93 11.71
N VAL A 131 18.39 -27.47 10.91
CA VAL A 131 19.26 -26.34 11.25
C VAL A 131 18.69 -25.05 10.68
N GLY A 132 18.58 -24.03 11.52
CA GLY A 132 18.08 -22.71 11.14
C GLY A 132 16.85 -22.27 11.94
N HIS A 133 16.31 -21.13 11.55
CA HIS A 133 15.14 -20.52 12.15
C HIS A 133 14.06 -20.29 11.09
N GLU A 134 12.84 -20.72 11.39
CA GLU A 134 11.64 -20.30 10.66
C GLU A 134 11.46 -18.78 10.81
N VAL A 135 11.32 -18.10 9.68
CA VAL A 135 11.10 -16.65 9.60
C VAL A 135 9.61 -16.43 9.44
N THR A 136 8.95 -15.83 10.43
CA THR A 136 7.51 -15.55 10.39
C THR A 136 7.20 -14.12 10.81
N ALA A 137 6.18 -13.54 10.20
CA ALA A 137 5.62 -12.23 10.59
C ALA A 137 4.15 -12.35 11.02
N PHE A 138 3.67 -13.57 11.23
CA PHE A 138 2.27 -13.87 11.49
C PHE A 138 2.11 -14.61 12.82
N THR A 139 1.03 -14.31 13.55
CA THR A 139 0.60 -15.09 14.70
C THR A 139 -0.03 -16.41 14.25
N ASP A 140 -0.17 -17.37 15.16
CA ASP A 140 -0.98 -18.58 14.96
C ASP A 140 -2.50 -18.27 15.11
N THR A 141 -2.91 -17.09 14.63
CA THR A 141 -4.28 -16.58 14.66
C THR A 141 -4.66 -16.09 13.27
N THR A 142 -5.85 -16.45 12.82
CA THR A 142 -6.32 -16.18 11.45
C THR A 142 -7.67 -15.48 11.47
N GLU A 143 -7.80 -14.42 10.68
CA GLU A 143 -9.07 -13.72 10.44
C GLU A 143 -9.81 -14.39 9.28
N VAL A 144 -10.98 -14.97 9.55
CA VAL A 144 -11.92 -15.46 8.54
C VAL A 144 -13.06 -14.46 8.39
N LYS A 145 -13.07 -13.72 7.28
CA LYS A 145 -14.02 -12.66 7.01
C LYS A 145 -15.04 -13.08 5.97
N VAL A 146 -16.30 -13.16 6.40
CA VAL A 146 -17.46 -13.41 5.53
C VAL A 146 -18.10 -12.08 5.19
N ALA A 147 -18.03 -11.64 3.94
CA ALA A 147 -18.55 -10.35 3.51
C ALA A 147 -19.41 -10.44 2.25
N ARG A 148 -20.11 -9.36 1.92
CA ARG A 148 -20.83 -9.25 0.64
C ARG A 148 -19.87 -9.41 -0.55
N GLY A 149 -20.22 -10.29 -1.48
CA GLY A 149 -19.48 -10.50 -2.73
C GLY A 149 -19.83 -9.50 -3.84
N ARG A 150 -20.87 -8.67 -3.65
CA ARG A 150 -21.38 -7.68 -4.62
C ARG A 150 -21.80 -6.39 -3.92
N SER A 151 -21.75 -5.26 -4.63
CA SER A 151 -22.29 -4.00 -4.11
C SER A 151 -23.82 -4.03 -4.08
N THR A 152 -24.38 -3.44 -3.02
CA THR A 152 -25.78 -3.03 -3.00
C THR A 152 -25.86 -1.77 -3.87
N GLY A 153 -26.77 -1.71 -4.84
CA GLY A 153 -26.96 -0.52 -5.69
C GLY A 153 -27.19 0.76 -4.86
N GLY A 154 -27.10 1.92 -5.53
CA GLY A 154 -27.34 3.24 -4.92
C GLY A 154 -28.52 4.02 -5.54
N GLY A 155 -29.51 3.33 -6.10
CA GLY A 155 -30.61 3.93 -6.85
C GLY A 155 -31.97 3.52 -6.29
N GLY A 156 -32.48 4.32 -5.35
CA GLY A 156 -33.64 4.02 -4.50
C GLY A 156 -34.85 3.38 -5.19
N GLY A 157 -35.36 2.30 -4.59
CA GLY A 157 -36.65 1.69 -4.94
C GLY A 157 -36.95 0.40 -4.16
N TRP A 158 -38.22 -0.03 -4.15
CA TRP A 158 -38.69 -1.24 -3.43
C TRP A 158 -38.00 -2.56 -3.87
N SER A 159 -37.44 -2.59 -5.09
CA SER A 159 -36.66 -3.71 -5.61
C SER A 159 -35.24 -3.77 -5.02
N GLU A 160 -34.68 -2.64 -4.62
CA GLU A 160 -33.31 -2.51 -4.08
C GLU A 160 -33.24 -2.99 -2.63
N ASP A 161 -34.24 -2.66 -1.80
CA ASP A 161 -34.32 -3.14 -0.42
C ASP A 161 -34.44 -4.66 -0.35
N ARG A 162 -35.24 -5.26 -1.24
CA ARG A 162 -35.35 -6.72 -1.36
C ARG A 162 -34.02 -7.34 -1.78
N TYR A 163 -33.31 -6.71 -2.70
CA TYR A 163 -32.01 -7.16 -3.18
C TYR A 163 -30.94 -7.11 -2.08
N THR A 164 -30.86 -6.00 -1.35
CA THR A 164 -29.96 -5.79 -0.21
C THR A 164 -30.26 -6.77 0.92
N ARG A 165 -31.54 -6.94 1.27
CA ARG A 165 -31.96 -7.92 2.29
C ARG A 165 -31.56 -9.35 1.94
N ARG A 166 -31.68 -9.73 0.67
CA ARG A 166 -31.27 -11.05 0.18
C ARG A 166 -29.76 -11.24 0.32
N ILE A 167 -28.94 -10.25 -0.06
CA ILE A 167 -27.47 -10.31 0.09
C ILE A 167 -27.09 -10.44 1.58
N HIS A 168 -27.62 -9.59 2.45
CA HIS A 168 -27.31 -9.67 3.89
C HIS A 168 -27.79 -10.98 4.51
N GLY A 169 -28.92 -11.52 4.03
CA GLY A 169 -29.40 -12.85 4.40
C GLY A 169 -28.46 -13.97 3.97
N SER A 170 -27.87 -13.87 2.77
CA SER A 170 -26.87 -14.82 2.27
C SER A 170 -25.58 -14.77 3.09
N VAL A 171 -25.08 -13.56 3.42
CA VAL A 171 -23.91 -13.39 4.31
C VAL A 171 -24.20 -14.03 5.67
N LYS A 172 -25.36 -13.72 6.27
CA LYS A 172 -25.78 -14.32 7.56
C LYS A 172 -25.92 -15.83 7.52
N ARG A 173 -26.30 -16.42 6.38
CA ARG A 173 -26.31 -17.88 6.22
C ARG A 173 -24.89 -18.43 6.18
N ARG A 174 -24.03 -17.89 5.33
CA ARG A 174 -22.64 -18.37 5.21
C ARG A 174 -21.85 -18.18 6.51
N THR A 175 -22.09 -17.10 7.25
CA THR A 175 -21.51 -16.90 8.59
C THR A 175 -21.85 -18.06 9.52
N ARG A 176 -23.09 -18.54 9.53
CA ARG A 176 -23.47 -19.69 10.37
C ARG A 176 -22.89 -21.00 9.89
N GLU A 177 -22.74 -21.18 8.57
CA GLU A 177 -22.05 -22.36 8.03
C GLU A 177 -20.58 -22.37 8.46
N VAL A 178 -19.89 -21.21 8.39
CA VAL A 178 -18.51 -21.07 8.89
C VAL A 178 -18.43 -21.32 10.40
N GLU A 179 -19.36 -20.76 11.18
CA GLU A 179 -19.46 -21.00 12.63
C GLU A 179 -19.57 -22.49 12.94
N SER A 180 -20.47 -23.22 12.25
CA SER A 180 -20.59 -24.67 12.41
C SER A 180 -19.36 -25.44 11.94
N GLU A 181 -18.75 -25.05 10.81
CA GLU A 181 -17.50 -25.67 10.32
C GLU A 181 -16.36 -25.52 11.35
N LEU A 182 -16.24 -24.36 12.02
CA LEU A 182 -15.25 -24.12 13.07
C LEU A 182 -15.56 -24.87 14.37
N ASP A 183 -16.83 -24.87 14.81
CA ASP A 183 -17.29 -25.60 15.99
C ASP A 183 -17.06 -27.11 15.83
N ASP A 184 -17.37 -27.67 14.64
CA ASP A 184 -17.19 -29.08 14.32
C ASP A 184 -15.70 -29.49 14.32
N ALA A 185 -14.80 -28.55 13.99
CA ALA A 185 -13.35 -28.73 14.07
C ALA A 185 -12.77 -28.51 15.47
N GLY A 186 -13.57 -28.03 16.42
CA GLY A 186 -13.14 -27.74 17.79
C GLY A 186 -12.16 -26.57 17.89
N LEU A 187 -12.24 -25.60 16.96
CA LEU A 187 -11.37 -24.42 16.95
C LEU A 187 -11.96 -23.30 17.81
N GLU A 188 -11.12 -22.67 18.63
CA GLU A 188 -11.52 -21.50 19.41
C GLU A 188 -11.54 -20.25 18.52
N TYR A 189 -12.60 -19.45 18.62
CA TYR A 189 -12.74 -18.22 17.85
C TYR A 189 -13.57 -17.15 18.57
N GLU A 190 -13.23 -15.90 18.28
CA GLU A 190 -14.09 -14.75 18.55
C GLU A 190 -14.85 -14.36 17.28
N ARG A 191 -16.12 -13.95 17.40
CA ARG A 191 -16.95 -13.54 16.26
C ARG A 191 -17.50 -12.14 16.42
N ASP A 192 -17.11 -11.25 15.50
CA ASP A 192 -17.69 -9.91 15.33
C ASP A 192 -18.63 -9.86 14.12
N VAL A 193 -19.83 -9.30 14.28
CA VAL A 193 -20.83 -9.22 13.19
C VAL A 193 -21.34 -7.80 13.02
N THR A 194 -21.39 -7.33 11.77
CA THR A 194 -22.07 -6.08 11.45
C THR A 194 -23.48 -6.37 10.93
N GLU A 195 -24.51 -6.16 11.76
CA GLU A 195 -25.91 -6.40 11.40
C GLU A 195 -26.52 -5.29 10.52
N LYS A 196 -27.16 -5.66 9.41
CA LYS A 196 -27.90 -4.73 8.53
C LYS A 196 -29.09 -5.41 7.82
N TYR A 197 -30.21 -4.70 7.69
CA TYR A 197 -31.42 -5.14 6.96
C TYR A 197 -31.87 -6.59 7.28
N GLY A 198 -31.82 -7.00 8.55
CA GLY A 198 -32.22 -8.35 8.99
C GLY A 198 -31.25 -9.49 8.64
N GLY A 199 -30.07 -9.16 8.12
CA GLY A 199 -28.94 -10.06 7.88
C GLY A 199 -27.62 -9.41 8.36
N PHE A 200 -26.49 -9.86 7.80
CA PHE A 200 -25.17 -9.31 8.11
C PHE A 200 -24.59 -8.61 6.88
N SER A 201 -23.94 -7.45 7.05
CA SER A 201 -23.12 -6.87 5.97
C SER A 201 -21.76 -7.55 5.87
N ASN A 202 -21.21 -7.96 7.01
CA ASN A 202 -20.05 -8.82 7.14
C ASN A 202 -20.09 -9.53 8.51
N ALA A 203 -19.25 -10.56 8.64
CA ALA A 203 -18.87 -11.19 9.89
C ALA A 203 -17.37 -11.48 9.83
N ILE A 204 -16.68 -11.30 10.95
CA ILE A 204 -15.27 -11.56 11.12
C ILE A 204 -15.13 -12.58 12.23
N PHE A 205 -14.43 -13.69 11.94
CA PHE A 205 -14.02 -14.66 12.94
C PHE A 205 -12.52 -14.51 13.17
N THR A 206 -12.11 -14.31 14.40
CA THR A 206 -10.70 -14.36 14.80
C THR A 206 -10.47 -15.74 15.41
N VAL A 207 -9.83 -16.63 14.64
CA VAL A 207 -9.67 -18.06 14.97
C VAL A 207 -8.24 -18.29 15.46
N GLU A 208 -8.07 -18.98 16.59
CA GLU A 208 -6.76 -19.40 17.11
C GLU A 208 -6.24 -20.65 16.38
N ALA A 209 -6.04 -20.55 15.07
CA ALA A 209 -5.50 -21.61 14.25
C ALA A 209 -4.78 -21.06 13.02
N ARG A 210 -3.95 -21.89 12.39
CA ARG A 210 -3.33 -21.58 11.10
C ARG A 210 -4.34 -21.77 9.96
N PRO A 211 -4.17 -21.08 8.80
CA PRO A 211 -5.11 -21.18 7.68
C PRO A 211 -5.35 -22.62 7.19
N GLU A 212 -4.34 -23.47 7.25
CA GLU A 212 -4.41 -24.89 6.84
C GLU A 212 -5.27 -25.76 7.77
N GLU A 213 -5.46 -25.33 9.02
CA GLU A 213 -6.28 -26.04 10.01
C GLU A 213 -7.75 -25.61 9.93
N ILE A 214 -8.04 -24.49 9.25
CA ILE A 214 -9.38 -23.94 9.13
C ILE A 214 -10.16 -24.70 8.04
N PRO A 215 -11.28 -25.36 8.38
CA PRO A 215 -12.07 -26.17 7.44
C PRO A 215 -12.91 -25.36 6.44
N VAL A 216 -12.49 -24.12 6.17
CA VAL A 216 -13.21 -23.13 5.34
C VAL A 216 -12.30 -22.73 4.19
N SER A 217 -12.84 -22.72 2.98
CA SER A 217 -12.11 -22.22 1.80
C SER A 217 -12.32 -20.73 1.59
N ALA A 218 -11.23 -20.01 1.26
CA ALA A 218 -11.30 -18.64 0.78
C ALA A 218 -11.88 -18.59 -0.65
N GLY A 219 -12.64 -17.55 -0.97
CA GLY A 219 -13.18 -17.36 -2.32
C GLY A 219 -14.54 -16.67 -2.38
N ARG A 220 -15.02 -16.47 -3.61
CA ARG A 220 -16.35 -15.90 -3.88
C ARG A 220 -17.35 -17.00 -4.21
N SER A 221 -18.47 -17.02 -3.49
CA SER A 221 -19.59 -17.92 -3.75
C SER A 221 -20.91 -17.12 -3.78
N GLY A 222 -21.49 -17.00 -4.97
CA GLY A 222 -22.76 -16.29 -5.18
C GLY A 222 -22.72 -14.80 -4.81
N ASP A 223 -23.39 -14.44 -3.72
CA ASP A 223 -23.47 -13.07 -3.17
C ASP A 223 -22.52 -12.84 -1.98
N VAL A 224 -21.68 -13.82 -1.63
CA VAL A 224 -20.78 -13.80 -0.47
C VAL A 224 -19.34 -14.00 -0.93
N ARG A 225 -18.40 -13.39 -0.21
CA ARG A 225 -16.98 -13.70 -0.28
C ARG A 225 -16.49 -14.11 1.11
N VAL A 226 -15.58 -15.08 1.14
CA VAL A 226 -14.82 -15.46 2.33
C VAL A 226 -13.37 -15.08 2.07
N GLU A 227 -12.79 -14.30 2.97
CA GLU A 227 -11.37 -13.94 2.99
C GLU A 227 -10.75 -14.59 4.23
N ILE A 228 -9.57 -15.16 4.09
CA ILE A 228 -8.83 -15.82 5.17
C ILE A 228 -7.45 -15.19 5.19
N GLU A 229 -7.14 -14.44 6.24
CA GLU A 229 -5.90 -13.68 6.37
C GLU A 229 -5.26 -13.96 7.72
N ARG A 230 -3.98 -14.37 7.74
CA ARG A 230 -3.24 -14.52 9.01
C ARG A 230 -3.04 -13.15 9.65
N LYS A 231 -3.27 -13.06 10.96
CA LYS A 231 -3.04 -11.82 11.72
C LYS A 231 -1.54 -11.54 11.77
N ARG A 232 -1.18 -10.31 11.39
CA ARG A 232 0.22 -9.84 11.33
C ARG A 232 0.72 -9.49 12.74
N ARG A 233 2.01 -9.74 12.97
CA ARG A 233 2.74 -9.26 14.15
C ARG A 233 3.43 -7.93 13.85
N ASP A 234 3.80 -7.22 14.91
CA ASP A 234 4.61 -5.99 14.85
C ASP A 234 6.09 -6.30 14.59
N GLY A 235 6.41 -7.16 13.62
CA GLY A 235 7.80 -7.57 13.39
C GLY A 235 7.97 -8.90 12.67
N ILE A 236 9.24 -9.24 12.45
CA ILE A 236 9.68 -10.56 11.99
C ILE A 236 10.21 -11.29 13.23
N GLU A 237 9.78 -12.52 13.42
CA GLU A 237 10.17 -13.42 14.49
C GLU A 237 10.95 -14.61 13.92
N PHE A 238 11.97 -15.05 14.64
CA PHE A 238 12.79 -16.21 14.31
C PHE A 238 12.50 -17.37 15.27
N ARG A 239 11.89 -18.43 14.78
CA ARG A 239 11.59 -19.64 15.58
C ARG A 239 12.55 -20.77 15.21
N PRO A 240 13.37 -21.29 16.13
CA PRO A 240 14.29 -22.40 15.82
C PRO A 240 13.56 -23.62 15.22
N LEU A 241 14.08 -24.20 14.14
CA LEU A 241 13.50 -25.40 13.52
C LEU A 241 13.59 -26.63 14.43
N ALA A 242 14.74 -26.83 15.06
CA ALA A 242 14.89 -27.82 16.10
C ALA A 242 14.26 -27.28 17.40
N LYS A 243 13.15 -27.92 17.83
CA LYS A 243 12.73 -27.83 19.23
C LYS A 243 13.86 -28.44 20.06
N ARG A 244 14.61 -27.60 20.77
CA ARG A 244 15.62 -28.07 21.74
C ARG A 244 14.91 -29.03 22.69
N ARG A 245 15.52 -30.18 22.98
CA ARG A 245 15.09 -30.92 24.17
C ARG A 245 15.48 -30.05 25.35
N GLU A 246 14.52 -29.68 26.20
CA GLU A 246 14.78 -28.66 27.20
C GLU A 246 15.91 -29.05 28.14
N HIS A 247 15.92 -30.31 28.59
CA HIS A 247 16.90 -30.83 29.54
C HIS A 247 17.50 -32.17 29.09
N VAL A 248 18.81 -32.34 29.31
CA VAL A 248 19.58 -33.55 28.93
C VAL A 248 20.60 -33.92 30.00
N ILE A 249 21.07 -35.18 29.99
CA ILE A 249 22.20 -35.65 30.82
C ILE A 249 23.44 -35.73 29.93
N VAL A 250 24.57 -35.20 30.40
CA VAL A 250 25.80 -35.14 29.61
C VAL A 250 26.92 -35.89 30.31
N GLY A 251 27.58 -36.81 29.61
CA GLY A 251 28.82 -37.44 30.06
C GLY A 251 30.00 -36.92 29.27
N ILE A 252 31.11 -36.61 29.94
CA ILE A 252 32.31 -36.04 29.31
C ILE A 252 33.53 -36.88 29.71
N ASP A 253 34.26 -37.38 28.70
CA ASP A 253 35.60 -37.94 28.87
C ASP A 253 36.64 -36.87 28.45
N PRO A 254 37.36 -36.26 29.40
CA PRO A 254 38.38 -35.26 29.11
C PRO A 254 39.73 -35.91 28.84
N GLY A 255 40.30 -35.68 27.66
CA GLY A 255 41.61 -36.23 27.32
C GLY A 255 42.26 -35.56 26.12
N THR A 256 43.21 -36.26 25.48
CA THR A 256 43.76 -35.84 24.18
C THR A 256 42.70 -35.82 23.08
N THR A 257 41.66 -36.62 23.28
CA THR A 257 40.39 -36.58 22.56
C THR A 257 39.34 -36.28 23.61
N THR A 258 38.60 -35.19 23.46
CA THR A 258 37.44 -34.92 24.30
C THR A 258 36.24 -35.62 23.67
N ALA A 259 35.56 -36.45 24.44
CA ALA A 259 34.30 -37.05 24.02
C ALA A 259 33.16 -36.59 24.92
N VAL A 260 31.99 -36.42 24.32
CA VAL A 260 30.78 -35.94 24.97
C VAL A 260 29.63 -36.82 24.53
N ALA A 261 28.89 -37.37 25.47
CA ALA A 261 27.68 -38.14 25.21
C ALA A 261 26.48 -37.40 25.81
N VAL A 262 25.38 -37.31 25.05
CA VAL A 262 24.13 -36.68 25.49
C VAL A 262 23.05 -37.74 25.58
N LEU A 263 22.37 -37.78 26.71
CA LEU A 263 21.28 -38.71 27.02
C LEU A 263 19.98 -37.95 27.27
N GLY A 264 18.86 -38.60 26.95
CA GLY A 264 17.52 -38.16 27.35
C GLY A 264 17.27 -38.36 28.84
N LEU A 265 16.12 -37.87 29.31
CA LEU A 265 15.68 -38.07 30.69
C LEU A 265 15.20 -39.50 30.95
N GLU A 266 14.99 -40.28 29.90
CA GLU A 266 14.65 -41.71 29.92
C GLU A 266 15.89 -42.62 29.75
N GLY A 267 17.09 -42.03 29.71
CA GLY A 267 18.36 -42.74 29.66
C GLY A 267 18.78 -43.24 28.27
N GLU A 268 18.04 -42.87 27.21
CA GLU A 268 18.44 -43.19 25.85
C GLU A 268 19.60 -42.29 25.36
N VAL A 269 20.59 -42.88 24.68
CA VAL A 269 21.71 -42.11 24.11
C VAL A 269 21.23 -41.38 22.86
N LEU A 270 21.30 -40.06 22.90
CA LEU A 270 20.79 -39.16 21.87
C LEU A 270 21.83 -38.84 20.81
N ASP A 271 23.02 -38.46 21.27
CA ASP A 271 24.12 -38.07 20.39
C ASP A 271 25.47 -38.19 21.11
N VAL A 272 26.54 -38.33 20.32
CA VAL A 272 27.90 -38.47 20.80
C VAL A 272 28.85 -37.69 19.91
N LEU A 273 29.73 -36.90 20.52
CA LEU A 273 30.83 -36.19 19.86
C LEU A 273 32.16 -36.73 20.36
N SER A 274 33.13 -36.86 19.45
CA SER A 274 34.53 -37.11 19.77
C SER A 274 35.42 -36.19 18.94
N THR A 275 36.29 -35.43 19.60
CA THR A 275 37.10 -34.40 18.93
C THR A 275 38.44 -34.21 19.61
N ARG A 276 39.48 -33.96 18.79
CA ARG A 276 40.85 -33.66 19.25
C ARG A 276 41.21 -32.18 19.13
N THR A 277 40.36 -31.40 18.47
CA THR A 277 40.66 -30.02 18.05
C THR A 277 39.64 -29.00 18.54
N ALA A 278 38.47 -29.43 19.02
CA ALA A 278 37.50 -28.51 19.59
C ALA A 278 37.98 -27.97 20.93
N ASP A 279 37.77 -26.68 21.15
CA ASP A 279 37.97 -26.06 22.45
C ASP A 279 36.72 -26.26 23.34
N THR A 280 36.83 -25.82 24.59
CA THR A 280 35.73 -25.93 25.56
C THR A 280 34.48 -25.17 25.12
N ALA A 281 34.64 -24.04 24.41
CA ALA A 281 33.51 -23.25 23.93
C ALA A 281 32.71 -24.00 22.85
N ALA A 282 33.40 -24.62 21.88
CA ALA A 282 32.75 -25.44 20.86
C ALA A 282 32.05 -26.68 21.46
N VAL A 283 32.60 -27.26 22.53
CA VAL A 283 31.95 -28.35 23.27
C VAL A 283 30.68 -27.86 23.97
N ILE A 284 30.75 -26.70 24.65
CA ILE A 284 29.57 -26.09 25.30
C ILE A 284 28.49 -25.82 24.26
N GLU A 285 28.84 -25.19 23.14
CA GLU A 285 27.88 -24.90 22.07
C GLU A 285 27.24 -26.17 21.51
N TRP A 286 28.04 -27.20 21.23
CA TRP A 286 27.54 -28.49 20.75
C TRP A 286 26.54 -29.13 21.74
N ILE A 287 26.77 -28.97 23.05
CA ILE A 287 25.85 -29.42 24.08
C ILE A 287 24.56 -28.58 24.07
N VAL A 288 24.65 -27.24 24.01
CA VAL A 288 23.50 -26.31 23.94
C VAL A 288 22.57 -26.65 22.78
N GLU A 289 23.11 -27.01 21.62
CA GLU A 289 22.35 -27.41 20.43
C GLU A 289 21.47 -28.65 20.68
N ARG A 290 21.84 -29.50 21.64
CA ARG A 290 21.16 -30.78 21.94
C ARG A 290 20.22 -30.70 23.12
N GLY A 291 20.49 -29.79 24.06
CA GLY A 291 19.60 -29.45 25.16
C GLY A 291 20.33 -28.76 26.31
N ARG A 292 19.61 -28.31 27.34
CA ARG A 292 20.24 -27.73 28.54
C ARG A 292 20.70 -28.88 29.46
N PRO A 293 21.98 -28.95 29.84
CA PRO A 293 22.43 -30.01 30.75
C PRO A 293 21.81 -29.87 32.13
N LEU A 294 21.09 -30.90 32.56
CA LEU A 294 20.63 -31.08 33.92
C LEU A 294 21.77 -31.62 34.80
N LEU A 295 22.46 -32.63 34.26
CA LEU A 295 23.56 -33.34 34.90
C LEU A 295 24.76 -33.37 33.97
N VAL A 296 25.96 -33.11 34.52
CA VAL A 296 27.24 -33.33 33.84
C VAL A 296 28.04 -34.37 34.61
N ALA A 297 28.47 -35.42 33.90
CA ALA A 297 29.04 -36.63 34.45
C ALA A 297 30.47 -36.85 33.97
N ALA A 298 31.32 -37.38 34.85
CA ALA A 298 32.63 -37.93 34.49
C ALA A 298 32.73 -39.38 34.98
N ASP A 299 33.50 -40.21 34.26
CA ASP A 299 33.74 -41.61 34.56
C ASP A 299 34.81 -41.85 35.65
N VAL A 300 35.47 -40.78 36.09
CA VAL A 300 36.54 -40.76 37.10
C VAL A 300 36.18 -39.86 38.28
N THR A 301 36.84 -40.11 39.43
CA THR A 301 36.68 -39.29 40.64
C THR A 301 38.04 -38.87 41.21
N PRO A 302 38.25 -37.59 41.55
CA PRO A 302 37.30 -36.47 41.46
C PRO A 302 37.04 -36.02 40.01
N MET A 303 35.96 -35.23 39.80
CA MET A 303 35.62 -34.70 38.48
C MET A 303 36.79 -33.90 37.89
N PRO A 304 37.22 -34.16 36.64
CA PRO A 304 38.33 -33.43 36.04
C PRO A 304 37.99 -31.95 35.82
N GLY A 305 38.99 -31.08 35.96
CA GLY A 305 38.79 -29.62 35.94
C GLY A 305 38.18 -29.07 34.64
N THR A 306 38.40 -29.72 33.49
CA THR A 306 37.75 -29.33 32.22
C THR A 306 36.25 -29.63 32.25
N VAL A 307 35.88 -30.79 32.79
CA VAL A 307 34.47 -31.21 32.94
C VAL A 307 33.78 -30.31 33.96
N GLU A 308 34.45 -30.01 35.08
CA GLU A 308 33.94 -29.10 36.11
C GLU A 308 33.70 -27.68 35.57
N LYS A 309 34.53 -27.18 34.64
CA LYS A 309 34.31 -25.89 33.96
C LYS A 309 33.07 -25.94 33.07
N ILE A 310 32.90 -27.00 32.29
CA ILE A 310 31.76 -27.19 31.40
C ILE A 310 30.47 -27.33 32.23
N ARG A 311 30.51 -28.11 33.31
CA ARG A 311 29.41 -28.22 34.27
C ARG A 311 28.95 -26.85 34.77
N ARG A 312 29.89 -26.03 35.25
CA ARG A 312 29.59 -24.69 35.77
C ARG A 312 29.06 -23.72 34.73
N SER A 313 29.45 -23.84 33.46
CA SER A 313 28.87 -22.99 32.41
C SER A 313 27.40 -23.26 32.14
N PHE A 314 26.90 -24.42 32.55
CA PHE A 314 25.49 -24.81 32.42
C PHE A 314 24.69 -24.72 33.71
N ASP A 315 25.34 -24.37 34.83
CA ASP A 315 24.78 -24.50 36.17
C ASP A 315 24.20 -25.90 36.45
N ALA A 316 24.82 -26.92 35.86
CA ALA A 316 24.34 -28.29 35.94
C ALA A 316 24.86 -28.98 37.21
N ALA A 317 24.08 -29.92 37.74
CA ALA A 317 24.56 -30.78 38.83
C ALA A 317 25.66 -31.72 38.33
N GLY A 318 26.63 -31.99 39.20
CA GLY A 318 27.79 -32.82 38.87
C GLY A 318 27.62 -34.24 39.36
N TRP A 319 27.95 -35.23 38.53
CA TRP A 319 28.01 -36.63 38.95
C TRP A 319 29.37 -37.27 38.67
N THR A 320 29.88 -38.01 39.65
CA THR A 320 31.06 -38.87 39.51
C THR A 320 30.83 -40.17 40.27
N PRO A 321 31.41 -41.29 39.84
CA PRO A 321 31.33 -42.55 40.58
C PRO A 321 32.12 -42.48 41.91
N ASP A 322 31.82 -43.40 42.85
CA ASP A 322 32.58 -43.53 44.12
C ASP A 322 34.07 -43.89 43.92
N ARG A 323 34.38 -44.48 42.76
CA ARG A 323 35.72 -44.86 42.30
C ARG A 323 35.70 -44.88 40.78
N ASP A 324 36.86 -44.65 40.16
CA ASP A 324 37.01 -44.70 38.70
C ASP A 324 36.37 -45.96 38.10
N LEU A 325 35.55 -45.77 37.07
CA LEU A 325 34.84 -46.87 36.43
C LEU A 325 35.85 -47.83 35.77
N PRO A 326 35.87 -49.12 36.13
CA PRO A 326 36.72 -50.10 35.46
C PRO A 326 36.30 -50.27 33.99
N VAL A 327 37.26 -50.52 33.10
CA VAL A 327 37.01 -50.69 31.65
C VAL A 327 35.94 -51.77 31.38
N ASP A 328 35.91 -52.86 32.13
CA ASP A 328 34.91 -53.92 31.97
C ASP A 328 33.49 -53.45 32.31
N VAL A 329 33.35 -52.53 33.27
CA VAL A 329 32.07 -51.91 33.64
C VAL A 329 31.60 -50.96 32.55
N LYS A 330 32.50 -50.13 32.01
CA LYS A 330 32.20 -49.24 30.88
C LYS A 330 31.73 -50.05 29.68
N LYS A 331 32.48 -51.08 29.29
CA LYS A 331 32.11 -52.01 28.21
C LYS A 331 30.81 -52.76 28.46
N HIS A 332 30.45 -53.04 29.71
CA HIS A 332 29.18 -53.68 30.04
C HIS A 332 28.00 -52.73 29.88
N ARG A 333 28.14 -51.49 30.34
CA ARG A 333 27.11 -50.46 30.27
C ARG A 333 26.81 -50.03 28.83
N THR A 334 27.83 -49.99 27.98
CA THR A 334 27.70 -49.57 26.58
C THR A 334 27.49 -50.76 25.62
N ARG A 335 26.95 -51.90 26.06
CA ARG A 335 26.77 -53.08 25.18
C ARG A 335 25.71 -52.89 24.12
N GLU A 336 24.69 -52.13 24.45
CA GLU A 336 23.50 -51.91 23.61
C GLU A 336 23.61 -50.62 22.79
N VAL A 337 24.73 -49.88 22.94
CA VAL A 337 25.00 -48.60 22.29
C VAL A 337 26.29 -48.72 21.48
N GLY A 338 26.26 -48.31 20.21
CA GLY A 338 27.45 -48.25 19.37
C GLY A 338 28.37 -47.09 19.75
N TYR A 339 29.69 -47.31 19.70
CA TYR A 339 30.72 -46.28 19.89
C TYR A 339 31.90 -46.56 18.95
N ASP A 340 32.55 -45.51 18.46
CA ASP A 340 33.64 -45.62 17.48
C ASP A 340 35.02 -45.68 18.14
N ASN A 341 35.15 -45.21 19.37
CA ASN A 341 36.40 -45.19 20.12
C ASN A 341 36.21 -45.31 21.64
N ASP A 342 37.32 -45.56 22.34
CA ASP A 342 37.32 -45.75 23.80
C ASP A 342 36.85 -44.49 24.55
N HIS A 343 37.03 -43.28 24.00
CA HIS A 343 36.63 -42.03 24.64
C HIS A 343 35.11 -41.85 24.60
N GLU A 344 34.48 -42.15 23.46
CA GLU A 344 33.02 -42.16 23.34
C GLU A 344 32.39 -43.17 24.28
N ARG A 345 32.96 -44.38 24.37
CA ARG A 345 32.51 -45.38 25.35
C ARG A 345 32.55 -44.82 26.77
N ASP A 346 33.64 -44.15 27.12
CA ASP A 346 33.85 -43.66 28.48
C ASP A 346 32.91 -42.49 28.80
N ALA A 347 32.67 -41.59 27.84
CA ALA A 347 31.65 -40.53 27.94
C ALA A 347 30.22 -41.09 28.06
N ILE A 348 29.84 -42.08 27.26
CA ILE A 348 28.53 -42.74 27.36
C ILE A 348 28.39 -43.46 28.71
N ALA A 349 29.44 -44.16 29.15
CA ALA A 349 29.42 -44.85 30.44
C ALA A 349 29.27 -43.89 31.62
N ALA A 350 29.88 -42.71 31.55
CA ALA A 350 29.70 -41.65 32.54
C ALA A 350 28.24 -41.16 32.57
N ALA A 351 27.66 -40.86 31.41
CA ALA A 351 26.29 -40.38 31.31
C ALA A 351 25.26 -41.41 31.80
N LEU A 352 25.40 -42.68 31.40
CA LEU A 352 24.57 -43.78 31.91
C LEU A 352 24.78 -44.00 33.40
N GLY A 353 25.99 -43.76 33.91
CA GLY A 353 26.28 -43.75 35.35
C GLY A 353 25.47 -42.71 36.11
N ALA A 354 25.44 -41.49 35.59
CA ALA A 354 24.64 -40.41 36.15
C ALA A 354 23.15 -40.70 36.07
N TYR A 355 22.66 -41.24 34.95
CA TYR A 355 21.27 -41.65 34.81
C TYR A 355 20.87 -42.70 35.85
N ASP A 356 21.63 -43.79 35.98
CA ASP A 356 21.34 -44.87 36.95
C ASP A 356 21.30 -44.34 38.39
N ALA A 357 22.13 -43.35 38.72
CA ALA A 357 22.17 -42.76 40.06
C ALA A 357 20.95 -41.88 40.37
N HIS A 358 20.27 -41.36 39.34
CA HIS A 358 19.16 -40.41 39.50
C HIS A 358 17.82 -40.93 38.98
N VAL A 359 17.75 -42.13 38.37
CA VAL A 359 16.51 -42.68 37.80
C VAL A 359 15.37 -42.77 38.82
N ASP A 360 15.65 -43.22 40.05
CA ASP A 360 14.65 -43.29 41.13
C ASP A 360 14.14 -41.90 41.55
N GLN A 361 14.97 -40.87 41.41
CA GLN A 361 14.58 -39.48 41.67
C GLN A 361 13.75 -38.94 40.51
N PHE A 362 14.16 -39.20 39.26
CA PHE A 362 13.44 -38.78 38.06
C PHE A 362 12.02 -39.36 38.02
N GLU A 363 11.88 -40.67 38.27
CA GLU A 363 10.58 -41.33 38.30
C GLU A 363 9.67 -40.77 39.40
N ARG A 364 10.24 -40.45 40.57
CA ARG A 364 9.50 -39.86 41.69
C ARG A 364 9.01 -38.45 41.38
N VAL A 365 9.84 -37.63 40.74
CA VAL A 365 9.47 -36.27 40.32
C VAL A 365 8.42 -36.37 39.22
N ALA A 366 8.64 -37.21 38.20
CA ALA A 366 7.70 -37.44 37.10
C ALA A 366 6.30 -37.87 37.59
N ALA A 367 6.22 -38.67 38.65
CA ALA A 367 4.95 -39.07 39.25
C ALA A 367 4.18 -37.92 39.92
N LYS A 368 4.87 -36.85 40.31
CA LYS A 368 4.30 -35.68 41.01
C LYS A 368 4.05 -34.49 40.08
N VAL A 369 4.73 -34.41 38.94
CA VAL A 369 4.58 -33.32 37.98
C VAL A 369 3.25 -33.45 37.22
N PRO A 370 2.35 -32.44 37.24
CA PRO A 370 1.11 -32.47 36.49
C PRO A 370 1.34 -32.47 34.97
N PRO A 371 0.42 -33.00 34.14
CA PRO A 371 0.55 -33.04 32.67
C PRO A 371 0.70 -31.69 31.97
N ARG A 372 0.44 -30.59 32.68
CA ARG A 372 0.56 -29.21 32.17
C ARG A 372 1.93 -28.58 32.43
N GLN A 373 2.77 -29.22 33.24
CA GLN A 373 4.11 -28.73 33.57
C GLN A 373 5.17 -29.64 32.96
N GLU A 374 6.29 -29.04 32.57
CA GLU A 374 7.39 -29.75 31.90
C GLU A 374 8.32 -30.38 32.93
N LEU A 375 8.48 -31.70 32.85
CA LEU A 375 9.29 -32.49 33.79
C LEU A 375 10.73 -32.00 33.90
N GLY A 376 11.34 -31.57 32.78
CA GLY A 376 12.72 -31.10 32.76
C GLY A 376 12.94 -29.85 33.62
N THR A 377 12.01 -28.90 33.57
CA THR A 377 12.05 -27.64 34.32
C THR A 377 11.90 -27.87 35.83
N VAL A 378 11.07 -28.84 36.23
CA VAL A 378 10.96 -29.22 37.64
C VAL A 378 12.22 -29.95 38.11
N LEU A 379 12.77 -30.83 37.27
CA LEU A 379 14.00 -31.56 37.60
C LEU A 379 15.20 -30.64 37.75
N SER A 380 15.34 -29.58 36.95
CA SER A 380 16.47 -28.66 37.06
C SER A 380 16.53 -27.97 38.41
N ARG A 381 15.42 -27.41 38.90
CA ARG A 381 15.38 -26.80 40.24
C ARG A 381 15.57 -27.82 41.37
N VAL A 382 14.98 -29.01 41.25
CA VAL A 382 15.13 -30.06 42.28
C VAL A 382 16.57 -30.59 42.39
N ILE A 383 17.32 -30.59 41.29
CA ILE A 383 18.64 -31.26 41.22
C ILE A 383 19.79 -30.26 41.27
N ALA A 384 19.67 -29.11 40.60
CA ALA A 384 20.69 -28.05 40.64
C ALA A 384 20.58 -27.21 41.92
N ASP A 385 19.36 -26.84 42.31
CA ASP A 385 19.09 -25.93 43.44
C ASP A 385 18.72 -26.65 44.75
N GLU A 386 18.69 -27.99 44.73
CA GLU A 386 18.31 -28.87 45.85
C GLU A 386 16.93 -28.57 46.45
N GLU A 387 16.04 -27.95 45.67
CA GLU A 387 14.69 -27.59 46.10
C GLU A 387 13.78 -28.82 46.25
N SER A 388 12.78 -28.71 47.14
CA SER A 388 11.74 -29.74 47.23
C SER A 388 10.82 -29.66 46.01
N VAL A 389 10.35 -30.82 45.55
CA VAL A 389 9.40 -30.89 44.41
C VAL A 389 8.16 -30.05 44.71
N GLU A 390 7.70 -30.06 45.96
CA GLU A 390 6.56 -29.28 46.43
C GLU A 390 6.79 -27.77 46.30
N ALA A 391 7.95 -27.25 46.74
CA ALA A 391 8.31 -25.83 46.61
C ALA A 391 8.41 -25.37 45.15
N VAL A 392 9.03 -26.18 44.28
CA VAL A 392 9.12 -25.87 42.85
C VAL A 392 7.75 -25.80 42.18
N LEU A 393 6.85 -26.71 42.55
CA LEU A 393 5.49 -26.72 42.03
C LEU A 393 4.65 -25.55 42.58
N GLU A 394 4.92 -25.10 43.79
CA GLU A 394 4.30 -23.95 44.45
C GLU A 394 4.77 -22.64 43.80
N ASP A 395 6.07 -22.43 43.60
CA ASP A 395 6.62 -21.27 42.85
C ASP A 395 6.08 -21.18 41.42
N LEU A 396 5.96 -22.32 40.72
CA LEU A 396 5.37 -22.37 39.37
C LEU A 396 3.85 -22.13 39.37
N GLN A 397 3.21 -22.16 40.54
CA GLN A 397 1.79 -21.83 40.75
C GLN A 397 1.59 -20.42 41.33
N ASP A 398 2.58 -19.87 42.04
CA ASP A 398 2.50 -18.63 42.81
C ASP A 398 3.00 -17.38 42.07
N ASP A 399 3.38 -17.47 40.78
CA ASP A 399 3.42 -16.33 39.82
C ASP A 399 2.03 -15.64 39.64
N ASP A 400 1.03 -15.96 40.48
CA ASP A 400 -0.33 -15.41 40.54
C ASP A 400 -0.71 -14.78 41.91
N ALA A 401 0.16 -14.67 42.93
CA ALA A 401 -0.15 -13.84 44.13
C ALA A 401 1.02 -13.54 45.09
N ASP A 402 1.19 -12.25 45.38
CA ASP A 402 2.17 -11.60 46.27
C ASP A 402 2.07 -11.90 47.80
N ASP A 403 3.26 -11.86 48.42
CA ASP A 403 3.71 -11.27 49.69
C ASP A 403 3.02 -11.54 51.06
N GLU A 404 3.82 -11.91 52.08
CA GLU A 404 4.25 -11.05 53.21
C GLU A 404 4.80 -11.85 54.44
N GLU A 405 6.08 -11.58 54.76
CA GLU A 405 6.71 -11.23 56.06
C GLU A 405 6.74 -12.19 57.31
N GLU A 406 7.96 -12.54 57.79
CA GLU A 406 8.69 -12.07 59.03
C GLU A 406 8.13 -12.53 60.41
N HIS A 407 8.81 -12.85 61.53
CA HIS A 407 10.19 -13.10 62.04
C HIS A 407 10.04 -13.63 63.50
N GLU A 408 11.05 -14.32 64.09
CA GLU A 408 11.61 -13.97 65.43
C GLU A 408 12.91 -14.73 65.77
N HIS A 409 14.00 -13.97 65.95
CA HIS A 409 15.36 -14.42 66.29
C HIS A 409 15.67 -14.24 67.79
N VAL A 410 16.60 -15.04 68.32
CA VAL A 410 17.35 -14.69 69.54
C VAL A 410 18.85 -14.67 69.21
N GLU A 411 19.48 -13.53 69.49
CA GLU A 411 20.81 -13.10 69.06
C GLU A 411 21.98 -13.99 69.54
N ARG A 412 22.95 -14.21 68.63
CA ARG A 412 24.31 -14.66 68.94
C ARG A 412 25.30 -13.88 68.06
N GLU A 413 26.56 -13.78 68.49
CA GLU A 413 27.62 -13.10 67.73
C GLU A 413 27.76 -13.66 66.30
N LEU A 414 27.74 -12.77 65.30
CA LEU A 414 27.74 -13.13 63.87
C LEU A 414 28.86 -14.11 63.53
N THR A 415 28.45 -15.34 63.23
CA THR A 415 29.26 -16.44 62.72
C THR A 415 29.81 -16.14 61.33
N ALA A 416 30.73 -16.97 60.84
CA ALA A 416 31.32 -16.80 59.50
C ALA A 416 30.25 -16.82 58.38
N GLU A 417 29.13 -17.51 58.63
CA GLU A 417 27.98 -17.62 57.74
C GLU A 417 27.16 -16.33 57.73
N GLU A 418 26.90 -15.71 58.88
CA GLU A 418 26.18 -14.44 58.92
C GLU A 418 27.01 -13.28 58.32
N ARG A 419 28.35 -13.36 58.35
CA ARG A 419 29.21 -12.45 57.58
C ARG A 419 29.13 -12.69 56.07
N ARG A 420 28.93 -13.94 55.65
CA ARG A 420 28.73 -14.33 54.24
C ARG A 420 27.37 -13.82 53.77
N ILE A 421 26.32 -14.01 54.56
CA ILE A 421 24.96 -13.49 54.30
C ILE A 421 25.03 -11.98 54.15
N LYS A 422 25.62 -11.26 55.10
CA LYS A 422 25.78 -9.79 54.98
C LYS A 422 26.58 -9.34 53.74
N GLN A 423 27.52 -10.15 53.27
CA GLN A 423 28.28 -9.87 52.05
C GLN A 423 27.48 -10.15 50.77
N LEU A 424 26.60 -11.17 50.81
CA LEU A 424 25.63 -11.48 49.77
C LEU A 424 24.52 -10.43 49.72
N ASP A 425 24.00 -10.00 50.87
CA ASP A 425 23.01 -8.90 50.94
C ASP A 425 23.59 -7.62 50.33
N GLY A 426 24.84 -7.26 50.67
CA GLY A 426 25.52 -6.13 50.03
C GLY A 426 25.95 -6.37 48.57
N GLN A 427 25.85 -7.59 48.04
CA GLN A 427 25.94 -7.88 46.60
C GLN A 427 24.58 -7.74 45.94
N VAL A 428 23.52 -8.23 46.57
CA VAL A 428 22.13 -8.09 46.13
C VAL A 428 21.76 -6.62 46.05
N GLU A 429 22.03 -5.83 47.08
CA GLU A 429 21.77 -4.38 47.12
C GLU A 429 22.49 -3.66 45.96
N ARG A 430 23.76 -4.01 45.67
CA ARG A 430 24.49 -3.47 44.52
C ARG A 430 23.97 -3.93 43.16
N LEU A 431 23.41 -5.14 43.07
CA LEU A 431 22.80 -5.65 41.84
C LEU A 431 21.45 -4.99 41.61
N GLN A 432 20.67 -4.77 42.67
CA GLN A 432 19.41 -4.02 42.63
C GLN A 432 19.66 -2.57 42.20
N ASP A 433 20.63 -1.88 42.80
CA ASP A 433 21.04 -0.53 42.37
C ASP A 433 21.45 -0.50 40.88
N HIS A 434 22.10 -1.56 40.40
CA HIS A 434 22.53 -1.66 39.01
C HIS A 434 21.36 -1.91 38.05
N VAL A 435 20.40 -2.74 38.46
CA VAL A 435 19.15 -2.96 37.72
C VAL A 435 18.37 -1.66 37.63
N GLU A 436 18.18 -0.96 38.75
CA GLU A 436 17.50 0.34 38.79
C GLU A 436 18.17 1.35 37.84
N THR A 437 19.51 1.42 37.84
CA THR A 437 20.26 2.29 36.90
C THR A 437 20.06 1.88 35.43
N LEU A 438 19.95 0.57 35.14
CA LEU A 438 19.71 0.07 33.79
C LEU A 438 18.28 0.36 33.33
N GLU A 439 17.31 0.22 34.23
CA GLU A 439 15.90 0.56 33.99
C GLU A 439 15.75 2.06 33.71
N GLU A 440 16.35 2.94 34.53
CA GLU A 440 16.39 4.39 34.27
C GLU A 440 17.03 4.71 32.91
N THR A 441 18.06 3.95 32.50
CA THR A 441 18.73 4.14 31.20
C THR A 441 17.85 3.70 30.04
N ILE A 442 17.05 2.65 30.22
CA ILE A 442 16.09 2.18 29.22
C ILE A 442 14.98 3.21 29.07
N GLU A 443 14.39 3.67 30.18
CA GLU A 443 13.34 4.68 30.16
C GLU A 443 13.81 5.98 29.47
N ALA A 444 15.01 6.45 29.80
CA ALA A 444 15.58 7.63 29.13
C ALA A 444 15.87 7.41 27.63
N LYS A 445 16.09 6.17 27.17
CA LYS A 445 16.27 5.84 25.76
C LYS A 445 14.93 5.75 25.04
N ASP A 446 13.92 5.19 25.69
CA ASP A 446 12.57 5.08 25.14
C ASP A 446 11.95 6.48 24.98
N ASP A 447 12.06 7.33 26.00
CA ASP A 447 11.70 8.76 25.89
C ASP A 447 12.40 9.45 24.71
N ARG A 448 13.68 9.13 24.50
CA ARG A 448 14.45 9.70 23.38
C ARG A 448 14.01 9.17 22.03
N ILE A 449 13.56 7.92 21.96
CA ILE A 449 13.00 7.32 20.74
C ILE A 449 11.69 8.03 20.42
N ASP A 450 10.80 8.18 21.41
CA ASP A 450 9.51 8.86 21.26
C ASP A 450 9.70 10.31 20.75
N ASP A 451 10.63 11.06 21.35
CA ASP A 451 11.00 12.41 20.88
C ASP A 451 11.43 12.41 19.40
N LEU A 452 12.27 11.46 18.99
CA LEU A 452 12.79 11.36 17.63
C LEU A 452 11.70 10.94 16.63
N GLU A 453 10.78 10.08 17.04
CA GLU A 453 9.63 9.68 16.23
C GLU A 453 8.67 10.85 16.01
N ASP A 454 8.43 11.66 17.05
CA ASP A 454 7.64 12.87 16.96
C ASP A 454 8.30 13.93 16.07
N GLU A 455 9.60 14.16 16.20
CA GLU A 455 10.38 15.01 15.31
C GLU A 455 10.26 14.55 13.84
N LEU A 456 10.38 13.24 13.59
CA LEU A 456 10.25 12.65 12.25
C LEU A 456 8.83 12.82 11.69
N SER A 457 7.81 12.62 12.53
CA SER A 457 6.40 12.81 12.17
C SER A 457 6.13 14.26 11.77
N ASN A 458 6.65 15.21 12.55
CA ASN A 458 6.53 16.64 12.28
C ASN A 458 7.27 17.04 11.00
N ALA A 459 8.50 16.56 10.80
CA ALA A 459 9.25 16.79 9.56
C ALA A 459 8.49 16.27 8.32
N ARG A 460 7.92 15.06 8.39
CA ARG A 460 7.09 14.49 7.31
C ARG A 460 5.81 15.30 7.07
N ARG A 461 5.18 15.85 8.12
CA ARG A 461 4.01 16.73 7.97
C ARG A 461 4.39 18.03 7.26
N GLU A 462 5.52 18.63 7.63
CA GLU A 462 5.99 19.87 7.03
C GLU A 462 6.37 19.66 5.55
N GLU A 463 7.09 18.58 5.22
CA GLU A 463 7.42 18.26 3.83
C GLU A 463 6.15 18.07 2.97
N ARG A 464 5.11 17.42 3.53
CA ARG A 464 3.81 17.29 2.84
C ARG A 464 3.10 18.63 2.67
N ARG A 465 3.24 19.55 3.64
CA ARG A 465 2.68 20.91 3.58
C ARG A 465 3.39 21.71 2.50
N GLU A 466 4.72 21.74 2.52
CA GLU A 466 5.53 22.39 1.48
C GLU A 466 5.25 21.82 0.08
N ALA A 467 5.08 20.50 -0.06
CA ALA A 467 4.74 19.89 -1.34
C ALA A 467 3.34 20.27 -1.82
N ARG A 468 2.38 20.57 -0.92
CA ARG A 468 1.07 21.13 -1.29
C ARG A 468 1.20 22.60 -1.67
N GLU A 469 1.91 23.40 -0.88
CA GLU A 469 2.15 24.81 -1.14
C GLU A 469 2.87 25.00 -2.48
N ARG A 470 3.94 24.23 -2.77
CA ARG A 470 4.62 24.25 -4.08
C ARG A 470 3.66 23.95 -5.24
N ARG A 471 2.79 22.96 -5.10
CA ARG A 471 1.78 22.63 -6.14
C ARG A 471 0.76 23.74 -6.32
N GLU A 472 0.38 24.41 -5.25
CA GLU A 472 -0.53 25.56 -5.29
C GLU A 472 0.15 26.78 -5.93
N VAL A 473 1.39 27.09 -5.54
CA VAL A 473 2.21 28.14 -6.17
C VAL A 473 2.35 27.88 -7.67
N THR A 474 2.75 26.68 -8.10
CA THR A 474 2.85 26.35 -9.52
C THR A 474 1.50 26.46 -10.25
N ARG A 475 0.37 26.22 -9.58
CA ARG A 475 -0.95 26.43 -10.16
C ARG A 475 -1.27 27.92 -10.31
N LEU A 476 -1.03 28.70 -9.25
CA LEU A 476 -1.25 30.14 -9.23
C LEU A 476 -0.33 30.87 -10.21
N GLU A 477 0.92 30.45 -10.36
CA GLU A 477 1.86 30.99 -11.36
C GLU A 477 1.33 30.79 -12.78
N ARG A 478 0.86 29.57 -13.11
CA ARG A 478 0.25 29.31 -14.43
C ARG A 478 -1.01 30.12 -14.68
N GLU A 479 -1.80 30.35 -13.64
CA GLU A 479 -2.99 31.19 -13.70
C GLU A 479 -2.65 32.67 -13.84
N ASN A 480 -1.62 33.14 -13.14
CA ASN A 480 -1.11 34.49 -13.24
C ASN A 480 -0.52 34.75 -14.64
N ASP A 481 0.32 33.86 -15.15
CA ASP A 481 0.83 33.92 -16.54
C ASP A 481 -0.30 34.01 -17.57
N ARG A 482 -1.42 33.30 -17.34
CA ARG A 482 -2.60 33.37 -18.21
C ARG A 482 -3.28 34.73 -18.09
N LEU A 483 -3.55 35.18 -16.86
CA LEU A 483 -4.19 36.48 -16.58
C LEU A 483 -3.33 37.67 -17.06
N GLU A 484 -2.01 37.58 -16.98
CA GLU A 484 -1.09 38.59 -17.49
C GLU A 484 -1.19 38.71 -19.01
N ARG A 485 -1.23 37.58 -19.72
CA ARG A 485 -1.44 37.57 -21.18
C ARG A 485 -2.81 38.12 -21.57
N GLU A 486 -3.86 37.76 -20.82
CA GLU A 486 -5.20 38.32 -21.03
C GLU A 486 -5.21 39.84 -20.79
N LEU A 487 -4.56 40.30 -19.71
CA LEU A 487 -4.44 41.72 -19.39
C LEU A 487 -3.64 42.50 -20.43
N GLU A 488 -2.56 41.90 -20.95
CA GLU A 488 -1.78 42.49 -22.05
C GLU A 488 -2.62 42.63 -23.31
N SER A 489 -3.35 41.57 -23.70
CA SER A 489 -4.27 41.63 -24.84
C SER A 489 -5.38 42.66 -24.67
N GLU A 490 -5.95 42.78 -23.47
CA GLU A 490 -6.96 43.80 -23.17
C GLU A 490 -6.36 45.22 -23.18
N ARG A 491 -5.13 45.40 -22.70
CA ARG A 491 -4.43 46.70 -22.77
C ARG A 491 -4.14 47.10 -24.20
N GLU A 492 -3.66 46.18 -25.04
CA GLU A 492 -3.49 46.42 -26.47
C GLU A 492 -4.81 46.86 -27.12
N THR A 493 -5.92 46.19 -26.75
CA THR A 493 -7.26 46.56 -27.21
C THR A 493 -7.67 47.95 -26.75
N VAL A 494 -7.43 48.29 -25.47
CA VAL A 494 -7.70 49.63 -24.93
C VAL A 494 -6.85 50.68 -25.63
N GLU A 495 -5.55 50.46 -25.83
CA GLU A 495 -4.68 51.38 -26.57
C GLU A 495 -5.16 51.59 -28.01
N GLU A 496 -5.62 50.52 -28.67
CA GLU A 496 -6.22 50.63 -30.00
C GLU A 496 -7.49 51.49 -29.98
N LEU A 497 -8.38 51.26 -29.01
CA LEU A 497 -9.62 52.01 -28.81
C LEU A 497 -9.37 53.47 -28.42
N GLU A 498 -8.40 53.74 -27.55
CA GLU A 498 -7.96 55.09 -27.19
C GLU A 498 -7.34 55.79 -28.39
N GLY A 499 -6.52 55.11 -29.18
CA GLY A 499 -6.00 55.64 -30.44
C GLY A 499 -7.11 55.92 -31.46
N LYS A 500 -8.17 55.10 -31.52
CA LYS A 500 -9.39 55.41 -32.30
C LYS A 500 -10.12 56.63 -31.72
N LEU A 501 -10.29 56.71 -30.40
CA LEU A 501 -10.95 57.82 -29.72
C LEU A 501 -10.19 59.13 -29.87
N ASP A 502 -8.86 59.11 -29.81
CA ASP A 502 -8.02 60.29 -30.00
C ASP A 502 -7.99 60.71 -31.46
N ARG A 503 -8.07 59.78 -32.42
CA ARG A 503 -8.34 60.11 -33.82
C ARG A 503 -9.70 60.78 -33.98
N LEU A 504 -10.75 60.25 -33.36
CA LEU A 504 -12.08 60.85 -33.35
C LEU A 504 -12.09 62.23 -32.67
N LYS A 505 -11.39 62.40 -31.54
CA LYS A 505 -11.24 63.68 -30.84
C LYS A 505 -10.36 64.67 -31.59
N ALA A 506 -9.33 64.21 -32.30
CA ALA A 506 -8.51 65.04 -33.18
C ALA A 506 -9.32 65.51 -34.38
N LEU A 507 -10.20 64.65 -34.93
CA LEU A 507 -11.21 65.03 -35.92
C LEU A 507 -12.19 66.06 -35.34
N TRP A 508 -12.72 65.82 -34.14
CA TRP A 508 -13.64 66.73 -33.46
C TRP A 508 -12.97 68.06 -33.08
N LYS A 509 -11.69 68.05 -32.71
CA LYS A 509 -10.87 69.25 -32.50
C LYS A 509 -10.49 69.92 -33.81
N LEU A 510 -10.32 69.21 -34.91
CA LEU A 510 -10.21 69.81 -36.25
C LEU A 510 -11.52 70.50 -36.64
N ASP A 511 -12.65 69.98 -36.17
CA ASP A 511 -13.98 70.56 -36.33
C ASP A 511 -14.24 71.75 -35.36
N HIS A 512 -13.65 71.74 -34.15
CA HIS A 512 -13.97 72.71 -33.07
C HIS A 512 -12.81 73.61 -32.58
N SER A 513 -11.56 73.41 -33.00
CA SER A 513 -10.40 74.24 -32.57
C SER A 513 -9.66 74.95 -33.71
N ASN A 514 -10.37 75.21 -34.81
CA ASN A 514 -10.12 76.36 -35.69
C ASN A 514 -11.44 77.02 -36.13
N PHE A 515 -12.46 76.99 -35.28
CA PHE A 515 -13.75 77.63 -35.55
C PHE A 515 -13.83 79.05 -35.01
N ALA A 516 -12.79 79.85 -35.27
CA ALA A 516 -12.84 81.30 -35.12
C ALA A 516 -12.87 82.03 -36.47
N ASP A 517 -12.65 81.37 -37.62
CA ASP A 517 -12.54 82.07 -38.91
C ASP A 517 -13.16 81.38 -40.14
N VAL A 518 -14.08 80.41 -39.99
CA VAL A 518 -14.89 79.94 -41.15
C VAL A 518 -16.34 79.63 -40.74
N ALA A 519 -17.04 80.66 -40.27
CA ALA A 519 -18.49 80.68 -40.24
C ALA A 519 -19.06 81.04 -41.64
N GLU A 520 -20.25 80.49 -41.95
CA GLU A 520 -21.18 80.82 -43.05
C GLU A 520 -21.32 79.90 -44.29
N LYS A 521 -20.65 78.74 -44.41
CA LYS A 521 -20.92 77.83 -45.56
C LYS A 521 -21.19 76.34 -45.30
N LYS A 522 -21.31 75.88 -44.05
CA LYS A 522 -21.59 74.46 -43.74
C LYS A 522 -22.50 74.26 -42.52
N ALA A 523 -23.64 74.96 -42.46
CA ALA A 523 -24.78 74.51 -41.68
C ALA A 523 -25.71 73.74 -42.63
N GLY A 524 -25.94 72.45 -42.39
CA GLY A 524 -26.79 71.60 -43.24
C GLY A 524 -26.07 70.43 -43.93
N LEU A 525 -25.10 69.78 -43.29
CA LEU A 525 -24.56 68.49 -43.74
C LEU A 525 -25.08 67.39 -42.82
N VAL A 526 -25.58 66.30 -43.40
CA VAL A 526 -26.07 65.11 -42.70
C VAL A 526 -25.14 63.92 -42.94
N PRO A 527 -24.92 63.04 -41.93
CA PRO A 527 -24.13 61.84 -42.10
C PRO A 527 -24.84 60.84 -43.01
N VAL A 528 -24.06 60.17 -43.87
CA VAL A 528 -24.53 59.13 -44.79
C VAL A 528 -23.85 57.81 -44.41
N LYS A 529 -24.66 56.78 -44.18
CA LYS A 529 -24.21 55.42 -43.87
C LYS A 529 -24.04 54.66 -45.17
N VAL A 530 -22.80 54.30 -45.51
CA VAL A 530 -22.49 53.61 -46.76
C VAL A 530 -22.58 52.10 -46.56
N ILE A 531 -23.34 51.44 -47.44
CA ILE A 531 -23.43 49.99 -47.55
C ILE A 531 -22.90 49.63 -48.94
N GLU A 532 -21.91 48.73 -48.99
CA GLU A 532 -21.22 48.40 -50.24
C GLU A 532 -22.13 47.69 -51.24
N GLN A 533 -22.83 46.62 -50.83
CA GLN A 533 -23.82 45.94 -51.66
C GLN A 533 -25.14 45.77 -50.92
N PHE A 534 -26.26 45.76 -51.66
CA PHE A 534 -27.58 45.55 -51.06
C PHE A 534 -27.83 44.07 -50.75
N THR A 535 -27.13 43.57 -49.73
CA THR A 535 -27.19 42.19 -49.21
C THR A 535 -27.47 42.20 -47.71
N THR A 536 -27.93 41.07 -47.16
CA THR A 536 -28.19 40.96 -45.71
C THR A 536 -26.91 41.15 -44.89
N ASP A 537 -25.82 40.52 -45.32
CA ASP A 537 -24.54 40.54 -44.62
C ASP A 537 -23.95 41.96 -44.57
N ASP A 538 -24.03 42.71 -45.67
CA ASP A 538 -23.53 44.09 -45.70
C ASP A 538 -24.39 45.06 -44.88
N ILE A 539 -25.70 44.81 -44.74
CA ILE A 539 -26.57 45.56 -43.84
C ILE A 539 -26.21 45.27 -42.38
N GLU A 540 -25.95 44.01 -42.03
CA GLU A 540 -25.51 43.62 -40.68
C GLU A 540 -24.14 44.22 -40.36
N ALA A 541 -23.18 44.11 -41.28
CA ALA A 541 -21.86 44.71 -41.14
C ALA A 541 -21.95 46.24 -40.98
N ALA A 542 -22.83 46.91 -41.72
CA ALA A 542 -23.08 48.33 -41.57
C ALA A 542 -23.74 48.67 -40.22
N HIS A 543 -24.64 47.83 -39.71
CA HIS A 543 -25.25 48.00 -38.40
C HIS A 543 -24.25 47.81 -37.26
N GLU A 544 -23.38 46.80 -37.33
CA GLU A 544 -22.30 46.61 -36.35
C GLU A 544 -21.28 47.75 -36.37
N ARG A 545 -20.92 48.21 -37.58
CA ARG A 545 -19.91 49.26 -37.77
C ARG A 545 -20.42 50.65 -37.39
N PHE A 546 -21.66 50.97 -37.73
CA PHE A 546 -22.19 52.33 -37.66
C PHE A 546 -23.40 52.52 -36.75
N GLY A 547 -24.03 51.43 -36.27
CA GLY A 547 -25.26 51.47 -35.48
C GLY A 547 -26.43 52.05 -36.25
N LEU A 548 -26.89 51.38 -37.32
CA LEU A 548 -28.01 51.87 -38.14
C LEU A 548 -29.24 52.13 -37.27
N ALA A 549 -29.79 53.33 -37.38
CA ALA A 549 -30.93 53.80 -36.60
C ALA A 549 -32.02 54.41 -37.49
N GLU A 550 -33.18 54.64 -36.88
CA GLU A 550 -34.26 55.40 -37.51
C GLU A 550 -33.78 56.78 -37.95
N ASP A 551 -34.31 57.26 -39.09
CA ASP A 551 -33.94 58.52 -39.74
C ASP A 551 -32.51 58.59 -40.32
N ASP A 552 -31.77 57.49 -40.37
CA ASP A 552 -30.47 57.46 -41.05
C ASP A 552 -30.61 57.64 -42.58
N VAL A 553 -29.65 58.36 -43.17
CA VAL A 553 -29.48 58.44 -44.64
C VAL A 553 -28.55 57.31 -45.07
N ILE A 554 -29.05 56.38 -45.89
CA ILE A 554 -28.29 55.20 -46.30
C ILE A 554 -27.90 55.31 -47.77
N LEU A 555 -26.64 55.05 -48.11
CA LEU A 555 -26.16 54.95 -49.48
C LEU A 555 -25.79 53.50 -49.82
N LEU A 556 -26.50 52.92 -50.78
CA LEU A 556 -26.18 51.65 -51.40
C LEU A 556 -25.25 51.90 -52.61
N ARG A 557 -23.97 51.49 -52.50
CA ARG A 557 -23.01 51.61 -53.62
C ARG A 557 -23.33 50.65 -54.76
N ASP A 558 -23.88 49.49 -54.44
CA ASP A 558 -24.47 48.58 -55.42
C ASP A 558 -25.84 48.10 -54.93
N ALA A 559 -26.89 48.61 -55.57
CA ALA A 559 -28.27 48.24 -55.28
C ALA A 559 -28.72 46.92 -55.95
N SER A 560 -27.86 46.30 -56.77
CA SER A 560 -28.16 45.09 -57.54
C SER A 560 -27.87 43.81 -56.73
N GLY A 561 -28.81 43.40 -55.88
CA GLY A 561 -28.61 42.15 -55.12
C GLY A 561 -29.72 41.74 -54.16
N ALA A 562 -30.57 42.67 -53.74
CA ALA A 562 -31.56 42.37 -52.70
C ALA A 562 -32.80 41.64 -53.23
N GLY A 563 -33.16 40.57 -52.51
CA GLY A 563 -34.49 39.97 -52.54
C GLY A 563 -35.43 40.60 -51.51
N ARG A 564 -36.62 40.02 -51.36
CA ARG A 564 -37.66 40.50 -50.44
C ARG A 564 -37.18 40.64 -48.99
N SER A 565 -36.49 39.62 -48.47
CA SER A 565 -36.04 39.59 -47.06
C SER A 565 -35.01 40.66 -46.73
N THR A 566 -34.11 40.97 -47.67
CA THR A 566 -33.09 42.02 -47.51
C THR A 566 -33.73 43.40 -47.51
N ALA A 567 -34.73 43.61 -48.37
CA ALA A 567 -35.52 44.84 -48.39
C ALA A 567 -36.38 45.02 -47.13
N GLU A 568 -37.00 43.95 -46.62
CA GLU A 568 -37.75 43.99 -45.36
C GLU A 568 -36.85 44.38 -44.19
N ARG A 569 -35.66 43.78 -44.09
CA ARG A 569 -34.68 44.11 -43.05
C ARG A 569 -34.18 45.55 -43.11
N LEU A 570 -33.92 46.08 -44.31
CA LEU A 570 -33.55 47.49 -44.45
C LEU A 570 -34.71 48.42 -44.08
N ALA A 571 -35.94 48.05 -44.45
CA ALA A 571 -37.13 48.82 -44.11
C ALA A 571 -37.42 48.82 -42.59
N ASP A 572 -37.10 47.74 -41.88
CA ASP A 572 -37.28 47.65 -40.42
C ASP A 572 -36.38 48.64 -39.65
N VAL A 573 -35.30 49.15 -40.26
CA VAL A 573 -34.47 50.23 -39.69
C VAL A 573 -35.20 51.58 -39.74
N ASN A 574 -36.18 51.74 -40.64
CA ASN A 574 -36.89 52.98 -40.94
C ASN A 574 -35.94 54.15 -41.33
N PRO A 575 -35.14 54.00 -42.40
CA PRO A 575 -34.22 55.06 -42.84
C PRO A 575 -34.97 56.25 -43.43
N LYS A 576 -34.40 57.45 -43.27
CA LYS A 576 -34.96 58.71 -43.81
C LYS A 576 -34.99 58.70 -45.34
N VAL A 577 -33.94 58.16 -45.96
CA VAL A 577 -33.88 57.91 -47.41
C VAL A 577 -32.82 56.86 -47.73
N VAL A 578 -33.06 56.06 -48.75
CA VAL A 578 -32.08 55.15 -49.35
C VAL A 578 -31.63 55.69 -50.70
N LEU A 579 -30.38 56.17 -50.75
CA LEU A 579 -29.69 56.56 -51.96
C LEU A 579 -29.11 55.32 -52.63
N ARG A 580 -29.34 55.14 -53.93
CA ARG A 580 -28.90 53.94 -54.65
C ARG A 580 -28.07 54.24 -55.88
N ASN A 581 -26.99 53.48 -56.04
CA ASN A 581 -26.29 53.30 -57.29
C ASN A 581 -26.72 51.96 -57.92
N GLY A 582 -27.15 51.98 -59.18
CA GLY A 582 -27.73 50.82 -59.85
C GLY A 582 -29.25 50.68 -59.68
N GLN A 583 -29.82 49.59 -60.20
CA GLN A 583 -31.26 49.33 -60.17
C GLN A 583 -31.61 48.32 -59.08
N LEU A 584 -32.70 48.58 -58.36
CA LEU A 584 -33.29 47.61 -57.43
C LEU A 584 -33.95 46.46 -58.19
N SER A 585 -33.99 45.29 -57.56
CA SER A 585 -34.87 44.22 -58.03
C SER A 585 -36.34 44.67 -57.92
N GLY A 586 -37.20 44.24 -58.85
CA GLY A 586 -38.63 44.62 -58.82
C GLY A 586 -39.36 44.16 -57.54
N MET A 587 -38.80 43.18 -56.82
CA MET A 587 -39.33 42.75 -55.53
C MET A 587 -38.86 43.66 -54.38
N ALA A 588 -37.58 44.07 -54.37
CA ALA A 588 -37.05 44.99 -53.37
C ALA A 588 -37.66 46.40 -53.50
N ASP A 589 -37.80 46.90 -54.73
CA ASP A 589 -38.48 48.16 -55.02
C ASP A 589 -39.92 48.17 -54.48
N ARG A 590 -40.67 47.07 -54.67
CA ARG A 590 -42.03 46.94 -54.16
C ARG A 590 -42.09 46.95 -52.64
N VAL A 591 -41.20 46.22 -51.96
CA VAL A 591 -41.17 46.16 -50.49
C VAL A 591 -40.86 47.52 -49.89
N LEU A 592 -39.84 48.22 -50.40
CA LEU A 592 -39.49 49.55 -49.90
C LEU A 592 -40.61 50.55 -50.17
N PHE A 593 -41.28 50.45 -51.33
CA PHE A 593 -42.44 51.28 -51.66
C PHE A 593 -43.64 51.01 -50.74
N GLU A 594 -44.01 49.75 -50.49
CA GLU A 594 -45.10 49.37 -49.59
C GLU A 594 -44.84 49.77 -48.13
N ARG A 595 -43.56 49.92 -47.75
CA ARG A 595 -43.11 50.40 -46.43
C ARG A 595 -42.89 51.91 -46.36
N GLU A 596 -43.27 52.64 -47.41
CA GLU A 596 -43.14 54.10 -47.51
C GLU A 596 -41.69 54.62 -47.34
N ILE A 597 -40.69 53.80 -47.66
CA ILE A 597 -39.28 54.18 -47.56
C ILE A 597 -38.85 54.96 -48.81
N PRO A 598 -38.40 56.23 -48.70
CA PRO A 598 -37.95 56.99 -49.85
C PRO A 598 -36.71 56.38 -50.51
N VAL A 599 -36.76 56.19 -51.83
CA VAL A 599 -35.62 55.67 -52.62
C VAL A 599 -35.28 56.64 -53.74
N ALA A 600 -34.07 57.17 -53.72
CA ALA A 600 -33.58 58.10 -54.72
C ALA A 600 -32.28 57.57 -55.37
N PRO A 601 -32.07 57.81 -56.67
CA PRO A 601 -30.77 57.52 -57.27
C PRO A 601 -29.71 58.48 -56.70
N ALA A 602 -28.53 57.94 -56.40
CA ALA A 602 -27.51 58.64 -55.61
C ALA A 602 -26.88 59.84 -56.35
N ASP A 603 -27.04 59.95 -57.66
CA ASP A 603 -26.61 61.08 -58.48
C ASP A 603 -27.39 62.37 -58.24
N LEU A 604 -28.55 62.30 -57.57
CA LEU A 604 -29.30 63.48 -57.12
C LEU A 604 -28.67 64.17 -55.90
N VAL A 605 -27.76 63.48 -55.20
CA VAL A 605 -27.19 63.95 -53.93
C VAL A 605 -25.67 63.93 -53.99
N THR A 606 -25.04 65.06 -53.68
CA THR A 606 -23.59 65.16 -53.62
C THR A 606 -23.08 64.55 -52.32
N VAL A 607 -22.66 63.29 -52.38
CA VAL A 607 -22.01 62.62 -51.24
C VAL A 607 -20.51 62.89 -51.25
N GLN A 608 -19.99 63.44 -50.16
CA GLN A 608 -18.55 63.63 -49.92
C GLN A 608 -18.05 62.57 -48.96
N GLU A 609 -17.13 61.72 -49.43
CA GLU A 609 -16.48 60.69 -48.61
C GLU A 609 -15.14 61.20 -48.06
N VAL A 610 -14.94 61.06 -46.75
CA VAL A 610 -13.68 61.33 -46.06
C VAL A 610 -13.35 60.10 -45.23
N ASP A 611 -12.32 59.36 -45.67
CA ASP A 611 -11.91 58.07 -45.12
C ASP A 611 -13.08 57.07 -45.05
N GLU A 612 -13.56 56.75 -43.85
CA GLU A 612 -14.63 55.76 -43.63
C GLU A 612 -16.02 56.40 -43.41
N LEU A 613 -16.14 57.71 -43.59
CA LEU A 613 -17.35 58.49 -43.33
C LEU A 613 -17.82 59.21 -44.60
N ALA A 614 -19.13 59.22 -44.83
CA ALA A 614 -19.76 59.95 -45.92
C ALA A 614 -20.71 61.02 -45.38
N VAL A 615 -20.78 62.19 -46.04
CA VAL A 615 -21.70 63.27 -45.69
C VAL A 615 -22.39 63.83 -46.94
N ALA A 616 -23.64 64.24 -46.81
CA ALA A 616 -24.44 64.87 -47.86
C ALA A 616 -25.06 66.18 -47.36
N ARG A 617 -25.47 67.07 -48.27
CA ARG A 617 -26.22 68.27 -47.87
C ARG A 617 -27.66 67.91 -47.54
N GLU A 618 -28.14 68.41 -46.41
CA GLU A 618 -29.51 68.18 -45.94
C GLU A 618 -30.54 68.63 -46.96
N SER A 619 -30.33 69.78 -47.61
CA SER A 619 -31.22 70.28 -48.66
C SER A 619 -31.31 69.32 -49.87
N GLU A 620 -30.20 68.68 -50.25
CA GLU A 620 -30.19 67.74 -51.38
C GLU A 620 -30.90 66.41 -51.01
N ILE A 621 -30.86 66.02 -49.73
CA ILE A 621 -31.62 64.89 -49.20
C ILE A 621 -33.12 65.19 -49.19
N GLU A 622 -33.53 66.38 -48.73
CA GLU A 622 -34.92 66.80 -48.73
C GLU A 622 -35.49 66.88 -50.15
N ASP A 623 -34.73 67.42 -51.10
CA ASP A 623 -35.11 67.48 -52.51
C ASP A 623 -35.29 66.06 -53.11
N ALA A 624 -34.40 65.13 -52.75
CA ALA A 624 -34.47 63.74 -53.21
C ALA A 624 -35.69 62.97 -52.65
N ILE A 625 -36.09 63.27 -51.41
CA ILE A 625 -37.29 62.71 -50.79
C ILE A 625 -38.54 63.28 -51.47
N ALA A 626 -38.60 64.60 -51.68
CA ALA A 626 -39.73 65.26 -52.34
C ALA A 626 -39.95 64.74 -53.78
N ASP A 627 -38.87 64.51 -54.54
CA ASP A 627 -38.94 63.89 -55.86
C ASP A 627 -39.50 62.44 -55.80
N TRP A 628 -39.11 61.66 -54.79
CA TRP A 628 -39.67 60.33 -54.60
C TRP A 628 -41.16 60.38 -54.24
N GLU A 629 -41.59 61.29 -53.36
CA GLU A 629 -42.99 61.47 -52.98
C GLU A 629 -43.87 61.83 -54.18
N GLU A 630 -43.40 62.71 -55.07
CA GLU A 630 -44.12 63.05 -56.31
C GLU A 630 -44.28 61.82 -57.22
N ARG A 631 -43.20 61.05 -57.42
CA ARG A 631 -43.23 59.80 -58.20
C ARG A 631 -44.09 58.73 -57.55
N ALA A 632 -44.09 58.64 -56.22
CA ALA A 632 -44.89 57.71 -55.45
C ALA A 632 -46.39 57.99 -55.61
N ALA A 633 -46.79 59.25 -55.45
CA ALA A 633 -48.18 59.68 -55.64
C ALA A 633 -48.68 59.41 -57.07
N GLU A 634 -47.83 59.58 -58.08
CA GLU A 634 -48.18 59.24 -59.47
C GLU A 634 -48.30 57.72 -59.67
N ARG A 635 -47.41 56.92 -59.07
CA ARG A 635 -47.47 55.45 -59.11
C ARG A 635 -48.74 54.93 -58.44
N GLU A 636 -49.17 55.51 -57.33
CA GLU A 636 -50.42 55.15 -56.65
C GLU A 636 -51.66 55.50 -57.48
N ARG A 637 -51.68 56.66 -58.16
CA ARG A 637 -52.75 57.03 -59.09
C ARG A 637 -52.84 56.04 -60.24
N GLN A 638 -51.72 55.64 -60.82
CA GLN A 638 -51.66 54.66 -61.91
C GLN A 638 -52.12 53.28 -61.45
N GLN A 639 -51.67 52.80 -60.28
CA GLN A 639 -52.15 51.52 -59.73
C GLN A 639 -53.63 51.55 -59.40
N SER A 640 -54.16 52.67 -58.91
CA SER A 640 -55.58 52.86 -58.65
C SER A 640 -56.40 52.84 -59.95
N ALA A 641 -55.90 53.47 -61.01
CA ALA A 641 -56.53 53.45 -62.34
C ALA A 641 -56.51 52.04 -62.95
N GLU A 642 -55.38 51.33 -62.89
CA GLU A 642 -55.24 49.94 -63.35
C GLU A 642 -56.11 48.96 -62.54
N MET A 643 -56.27 49.17 -61.23
CA MET A 643 -57.16 48.38 -60.38
C MET A 643 -58.63 48.59 -60.77
N VAL A 644 -59.03 49.83 -61.06
CA VAL A 644 -60.37 50.16 -61.56
C VAL A 644 -60.61 49.53 -62.94
N ASP A 645 -59.65 49.61 -63.87
CA ASP A 645 -59.75 48.97 -65.18
C ASP A 645 -59.77 47.43 -65.07
N ARG A 646 -59.00 46.84 -64.13
CA ARG A 646 -59.03 45.40 -63.85
C ARG A 646 -60.40 44.97 -63.32
N LEU A 647 -60.97 45.70 -62.36
CA LEU A 647 -62.33 45.47 -61.84
C LEU A 647 -63.40 45.61 -62.95
N ILE A 648 -63.26 46.58 -63.84
CA ILE A 648 -64.15 46.76 -65.01
C ILE A 648 -63.98 45.61 -66.01
N SER A 649 -62.77 45.09 -66.21
CA SER A 649 -62.46 43.99 -67.12
C SER A 649 -62.89 42.62 -66.59
N GLU A 650 -62.77 42.36 -65.28
CA GLU A 650 -63.32 41.17 -64.61
C GLU A 650 -64.86 41.20 -64.67
N HIS A 651 -65.47 42.38 -64.47
CA HIS A 651 -66.92 42.55 -64.62
C HIS A 651 -67.40 42.41 -66.09
N ARG A 652 -66.51 42.60 -67.07
CA ARG A 652 -66.79 42.41 -68.51
C ARG A 652 -66.52 40.96 -68.97
N ALA A 653 -65.62 40.24 -68.31
CA ALA A 653 -65.35 38.81 -68.54
C ALA A 653 -66.44 37.90 -67.94
N ASP A 654 -67.09 38.31 -66.85
CA ASP A 654 -68.27 37.63 -66.28
C ASP A 654 -69.56 37.78 -67.14
N ARG A 655 -69.51 38.44 -68.30
CA ARG A 655 -70.64 38.62 -69.24
C ARG A 655 -70.50 37.95 -70.61
N SER A 656 -69.50 37.09 -70.81
CA SER A 656 -69.33 36.27 -72.02
C SER A 656 -68.86 34.88 -71.58
N GLU A 657 -69.60 33.77 -71.58
CA GLU A 657 -70.82 33.32 -72.26
C GLU A 657 -71.30 32.01 -71.52
N PRO A 658 -72.54 31.49 -71.68
CA PRO A 658 -73.05 31.09 -72.99
C PRO A 658 -74.52 31.42 -73.27
N SER A 659 -74.80 31.62 -74.56
CA SER A 659 -75.87 30.89 -75.25
C SER A 659 -75.33 30.35 -76.57
#